data_AF-H8H2H9-F1
#
_entry.id   AF-H8H2H9-F1
#
_cell.length_a   1.000
_cell.length_b   1.000
_cell.length_c   1.000
_cell.angle_alpha   90.00
_cell.angle_beta   90.00
_cell.angle_gamma   90.00
#
_symmetry.space_group_name_H-M   'P 1'
#
loop_
_entity.id
_entity.type
_entity.pdbx_description
1 polymer ?
#
loop_
_entity_poly.entity_id
_entity_poly.type
_entity_poly.pdbx_seq_one_letter_code
_entity_poly.pdbx_strand_id
1 'polypeptide(L)'
;MTSSTNIKRVLTSDDTNLAELARLNQATALLNQRQAQGVTDLSAQVAAAQSAVAAVPGQVAAATAPVVATMQQATSLAIQRAGVLGSVASEADLAGRQAGDWRIGQQIVTWNGNAVTGRTAVLPSVSEVNTLVATRLEVTYDALHTLPAGTRAAWVDGQQRVLAAADAKVDTLSPTKGGVVQGSDGRKWLAVDWRGQVNVLDYLADRSGQQDSTAAFKQAFADALAQGRGVYIPMGNYLTSDTVHSYVRLIYGDVGFVDDGNFGTVINFRPPTVNGVYKDRMPAIAIDGGMYGGGTVRGITIYGPHNWSIANMRTWCDPAKLGYFLDDASNNDPEYAAFAPGVTAWQVNGSNQPTFYDCATDRVKFGLDLNSTDGHVTSYEGKWRGGVAGVLCWANSEDYMFQGGGISGGLAGIMFTTTNQAGHYGGIHLHMYRVHMGFSPVSIMQVKTDDYGAKCAGLYGELHAVRHEQVGECAIFTLRKSDNDGLRVVGGWGFSWSDIYREYPTAPPNWAYNLPPDIQPYDKQQRCAVYLGAVKGVSFDALDAFALVPSANRADAIVARIEYLAAHDRQDLGGLGSERYLQIIGKEPAASLTPRRGRTLREGDALIASQHHIRGGNLLRNPERGENWETQNGGVVVYPPLGEEAAVYTPRALRERYGSAPKMIKLDPLGHENAFFEIRMPAQPLQIPEQFLGYNFYAFSKAGTSFRSRIAAANGEYLHDVTWDTSPGAWVPITTRQGRATAANRGYFSLQIFALQNEPLFLVGVQVNLDETQPYARQSTPYIPGPLDVDGDLKVGMAGREAVLRFDPGASSRQIQFYEQRVLIAGTFENLRLNAGTDGRTEFGSGDDGGLWGAAKKAEFAYGKYRVGDISTGPTWMTGAGAPTSPEPNGSMYLRTDGDMNTTFYVRVGGAWVAFKPVT
;
A
#
# COMPACT_ATOMS: atom_id res chain seq x y z
N MET A 1 38.34 -46.72 29.69
CA MET A 1 38.52 -46.14 31.03
C MET A 1 38.51 -44.63 30.87
N THR A 2 37.54 -44.00 31.52
CA THR A 2 37.21 -42.58 31.50
C THR A 2 38.15 -41.78 32.41
N SER A 3 38.68 -40.65 31.92
CA SER A 3 39.12 -39.55 32.79
C SER A 3 38.62 -38.22 32.22
N SER A 4 37.55 -37.71 32.80
CA SER A 4 37.00 -36.39 32.55
C SER A 4 37.80 -35.33 33.30
N THR A 5 38.48 -34.45 32.57
CA THR A 5 39.14 -33.27 33.13
C THR A 5 38.11 -32.15 33.24
N ASN A 6 37.70 -31.84 34.47
CA ASN A 6 36.85 -30.69 34.79
C ASN A 6 37.61 -29.38 34.52
N ILE A 7 37.23 -28.65 33.47
CA ILE A 7 37.62 -27.24 33.31
C ILE A 7 36.57 -26.39 34.04
N LYS A 8 36.89 -25.97 35.27
CA LYS A 8 36.20 -24.85 35.94
C LYS A 8 36.60 -23.57 35.20
N ARG A 9 35.71 -23.04 34.37
CA ARG A 9 35.86 -21.69 33.81
C ARG A 9 35.58 -20.69 34.94
N VAL A 10 36.65 -20.07 35.45
CA VAL A 10 36.55 -18.92 36.36
C VAL A 10 36.08 -17.73 35.53
N LEU A 11 34.85 -17.28 35.75
CA LEU A 11 34.34 -16.03 35.18
C LEU A 11 35.06 -14.87 35.88
N THR A 12 35.78 -14.07 35.10
CA THR A 12 36.46 -12.86 35.56
C THR A 12 35.54 -11.65 35.36
N SER A 13 35.80 -10.55 36.07
CA SER A 13 34.94 -9.35 36.20
C SER A 13 34.58 -8.60 34.91
N ASP A 14 35.08 -9.02 33.75
CA ASP A 14 34.95 -8.31 32.48
C ASP A 14 33.93 -8.96 31.51
N ASP A 15 33.20 -9.98 31.96
CA ASP A 15 32.13 -10.58 31.14
C ASP A 15 30.91 -9.65 31.11
N THR A 16 30.54 -9.18 29.91
CA THR A 16 29.35 -8.36 29.61
C THR A 16 28.05 -8.92 30.21
N ASN A 17 27.98 -10.24 30.41
CA ASN A 17 26.86 -10.93 31.05
C ASN A 17 26.67 -10.57 32.54
N LEU A 18 27.74 -10.21 33.28
CA LEU A 18 27.64 -9.76 34.68
C LEU A 18 27.09 -8.33 34.78
N ALA A 19 27.43 -7.47 33.84
CA ALA A 19 26.88 -6.12 33.75
C ALA A 19 25.38 -6.15 33.41
N GLU A 20 24.96 -7.08 32.57
CA GLU A 20 23.57 -7.26 32.18
C GLU A 20 22.73 -7.88 33.31
N LEU A 21 23.29 -8.84 34.04
CA LEU A 21 22.66 -9.39 35.25
C LEU A 21 22.55 -8.33 36.37
N ALA A 22 23.54 -7.47 36.54
CA ALA A 22 23.49 -6.36 37.49
C ALA A 22 22.39 -5.35 37.11
N ARG A 23 22.24 -5.02 35.81
CA ARG A 23 21.15 -4.17 35.32
C ARG A 23 19.77 -4.79 35.53
N LEU A 24 19.61 -6.09 35.29
CA LEU A 24 18.37 -6.83 35.53
C LEU A 24 17.99 -6.85 37.02
N ASN A 25 18.96 -7.05 37.91
CA ASN A 25 18.74 -7.02 39.35
C ASN A 25 18.35 -5.61 39.83
N GLN A 26 18.95 -4.56 39.26
CA GLN A 26 18.63 -3.18 39.58
C GLN A 26 17.24 -2.76 39.09
N ALA A 27 16.83 -3.21 37.89
CA ALA A 27 15.48 -3.00 37.36
C ALA A 27 14.42 -3.73 38.21
N THR A 28 14.72 -4.95 38.65
CA THR A 28 13.83 -5.74 39.53
C THR A 28 13.67 -5.09 40.90
N ALA A 29 14.75 -4.56 41.50
CA ALA A 29 14.67 -3.83 42.76
C ALA A 29 13.82 -2.54 42.64
N LEU A 30 13.96 -1.80 41.54
CA LEU A 30 13.18 -0.58 41.28
C LEU A 30 11.69 -0.88 41.09
N LEU A 31 11.36 -2.01 40.44
CA LEU A 31 9.99 -2.47 40.28
C LEU A 31 9.35 -2.81 41.63
N ASN A 32 10.06 -3.55 42.48
CA ASN A 32 9.58 -3.92 43.82
C ASN A 32 9.39 -2.70 44.72
N GLN A 33 10.28 -1.69 44.63
CA GLN A 33 10.14 -0.45 45.36
C GLN A 33 8.91 0.35 44.91
N ARG A 34 8.63 0.42 43.61
CA ARG A 34 7.44 1.09 43.07
C ARG A 34 6.14 0.39 43.46
N GLN A 35 6.14 -0.95 43.51
CA GLN A 35 4.99 -1.71 44.00
C GLN A 35 4.70 -1.45 45.49
N ALA A 36 5.74 -1.40 46.33
CA ALA A 36 5.59 -1.09 47.76
C ALA A 36 5.10 0.36 48.00
N GLN A 37 5.59 1.33 47.22
CA GLN A 37 5.13 2.71 47.26
C GLN A 37 3.64 2.80 46.86
N GLY A 38 3.24 2.09 45.79
CA GLY A 38 1.86 2.06 45.32
C GLY A 38 0.86 1.48 46.32
N VAL A 39 1.27 0.52 47.17
CA VAL A 39 0.43 0.00 48.26
C VAL A 39 0.28 1.06 49.36
N THR A 40 1.36 1.73 49.73
CA THR A 40 1.36 2.79 50.75
C THR A 40 0.45 3.96 50.36
N ASP A 41 0.53 4.40 49.11
CA ASP A 41 -0.30 5.49 48.58
C ASP A 41 -1.79 5.10 48.52
N LEU A 42 -2.12 3.84 48.21
CA LEU A 42 -3.50 3.36 48.21
C LEU A 42 -4.07 3.32 49.64
N SER A 43 -3.28 2.87 50.62
CA SER A 43 -3.68 2.88 52.02
C SER A 43 -3.92 4.30 52.53
N ALA A 44 -3.11 5.27 52.13
CA ALA A 44 -3.31 6.69 52.47
C ALA A 44 -4.59 7.26 51.84
N GLN A 45 -4.90 6.90 50.59
CA GLN A 45 -6.11 7.35 49.90
C GLN A 45 -7.39 6.73 50.48
N VAL A 46 -7.36 5.46 50.90
CA VAL A 46 -8.48 4.81 51.60
C VAL A 46 -8.74 5.50 52.95
N ALA A 47 -7.69 5.84 53.70
CA ALA A 47 -7.82 6.59 54.95
C ALA A 47 -8.41 7.99 54.75
N ALA A 48 -8.04 8.68 53.66
CA ALA A 48 -8.60 9.98 53.28
C ALA A 48 -10.09 9.87 52.90
N ALA A 49 -10.47 8.85 52.13
CA ALA A 49 -11.87 8.58 51.78
C ALA A 49 -12.71 8.25 53.02
N GLN A 50 -12.18 7.47 53.96
CA GLN A 50 -12.84 7.17 55.24
C GLN A 50 -13.05 8.42 56.09
N SER A 51 -12.06 9.32 56.14
CA SER A 51 -12.18 10.61 56.84
C SER A 51 -13.21 11.53 56.18
N ALA A 52 -13.30 11.53 54.85
CA ALA A 52 -14.30 12.29 54.11
C ALA A 52 -15.73 11.76 54.35
N VAL A 53 -15.91 10.44 54.44
CA VAL A 53 -17.22 9.81 54.74
C VAL A 53 -17.66 10.09 56.18
N ALA A 54 -16.74 10.12 57.14
CA ALA A 54 -17.03 10.48 58.54
C ALA A 54 -17.53 11.93 58.71
N ALA A 55 -17.29 12.80 57.73
CA ALA A 55 -17.71 14.21 57.74
C ALA A 55 -19.11 14.46 57.15
N VAL A 56 -19.80 13.42 56.65
CA VAL A 56 -21.12 13.57 55.99
C VAL A 56 -22.27 13.19 56.93
N PRO A 57 -23.40 13.93 56.98
CA PRO A 57 -24.54 13.65 57.88
C PRO A 57 -25.07 12.21 57.77
N GLY A 58 -25.50 11.66 58.91
CA GLY A 58 -25.76 10.22 59.12
C GLY A 58 -26.74 9.50 58.17
N GLN A 59 -27.52 10.22 57.36
CA GLN A 59 -28.38 9.62 56.33
C GLN A 59 -27.59 9.17 55.08
N VAL A 60 -26.48 9.84 54.74
CA VAL A 60 -25.61 9.42 53.64
C VAL A 60 -24.77 8.21 54.04
N ALA A 61 -24.33 8.16 55.30
CA ALA A 61 -23.56 7.03 55.83
C ALA A 61 -24.31 5.69 55.73
N ALA A 62 -25.63 5.69 55.95
CA ALA A 62 -26.46 4.49 55.80
C ALA A 62 -26.58 4.02 54.33
N ALA A 63 -26.61 4.96 53.38
CA ALA A 63 -26.69 4.65 51.95
C ALA A 63 -25.33 4.24 51.34
N THR A 64 -24.22 4.78 51.85
CA THR A 64 -22.88 4.51 51.32
C THR A 64 -22.18 3.33 52.00
N ALA A 65 -22.60 2.92 53.21
CA ALA A 65 -21.98 1.80 53.93
C ALA A 65 -21.92 0.48 53.14
N PRO A 66 -22.97 0.05 52.40
CA PRO A 66 -22.90 -1.16 51.58
C PRO A 66 -21.91 -1.03 50.43
N VAL A 67 -21.80 0.15 49.82
CA VAL A 67 -20.88 0.43 48.71
C VAL A 67 -19.43 0.39 49.20
N VAL A 68 -19.16 1.00 50.36
CA VAL A 68 -17.85 0.98 51.01
C VAL A 68 -17.44 -0.45 51.38
N ALA A 69 -18.36 -1.26 51.94
CA ALA A 69 -18.08 -2.66 52.25
C ALA A 69 -17.76 -3.49 50.99
N THR A 70 -18.46 -3.25 49.88
CA THR A 70 -18.17 -3.91 48.60
C THR A 70 -16.84 -3.46 48.00
N MET A 71 -16.49 -2.16 48.08
CA MET A 71 -15.18 -1.67 47.64
C MET A 71 -14.05 -2.24 48.51
N GLN A 72 -14.26 -2.39 49.82
CA GLN A 72 -13.33 -3.05 50.72
C GLN A 72 -13.12 -4.52 50.32
N GLN A 73 -14.21 -5.24 50.02
CA GLN A 73 -14.13 -6.63 49.56
C GLN A 73 -13.40 -6.76 48.22
N ALA A 74 -13.68 -5.88 47.25
CA ALA A 74 -12.98 -5.84 45.96
C ALA A 74 -11.49 -5.50 46.12
N THR A 75 -11.16 -4.57 47.02
CA THR A 75 -9.78 -4.18 47.33
C THR A 75 -9.02 -5.32 48.01
N SER A 76 -9.62 -6.01 48.98
CA SER A 76 -9.05 -7.19 49.61
C SER A 76 -8.78 -8.32 48.61
N LEU A 77 -9.69 -8.53 47.64
CA LEU A 77 -9.51 -9.50 46.55
C LEU A 77 -8.41 -9.09 45.56
N ALA A 78 -8.27 -7.80 45.27
CA ALA A 78 -7.20 -7.28 44.42
C ALA A 78 -5.82 -7.39 45.08
N ILE A 79 -5.73 -7.11 46.38
CA ILE A 79 -4.51 -7.29 47.19
C ILE A 79 -4.15 -8.78 47.26
N GLN A 80 -5.12 -9.67 47.44
CA GLN A 80 -4.89 -11.13 47.39
C GLN A 80 -4.35 -11.59 46.03
N ARG A 81 -4.81 -11.02 44.91
CA ARG A 81 -4.26 -11.32 43.58
C ARG A 81 -2.85 -10.79 43.38
N ALA A 82 -2.53 -9.61 43.90
CA ALA A 82 -1.20 -9.02 43.79
C ALA A 82 -0.13 -9.81 44.55
N GLY A 83 -0.52 -10.59 45.56
CA GLY A 83 0.38 -11.49 46.31
C GLY A 83 0.66 -12.85 45.65
N VAL A 84 -0.04 -13.20 44.55
CA VAL A 84 0.16 -14.48 43.85
C VAL A 84 1.33 -14.37 42.88
N LEU A 85 2.38 -15.17 43.10
CA LEU A 85 3.64 -15.14 42.37
C LEU A 85 3.58 -15.77 40.97
N GLY A 86 2.55 -16.59 40.69
CA GLY A 86 2.35 -17.21 39.38
C GLY A 86 1.32 -18.34 39.39
N SER A 87 1.16 -19.03 38.25
CA SER A 87 0.27 -20.17 38.10
C SER A 87 1.01 -21.43 37.66
N VAL A 88 0.64 -22.57 38.23
CA VAL A 88 1.17 -23.89 37.85
C VAL A 88 0.03 -24.88 37.63
N ALA A 89 0.27 -25.92 36.82
CA ALA A 89 -0.78 -26.87 36.45
C ALA A 89 -1.12 -27.84 37.59
N SER A 90 -0.15 -28.16 38.45
CA SER A 90 -0.32 -29.13 39.53
C SER A 90 0.61 -28.87 40.73
N GLU A 91 0.33 -29.60 41.82
CA GLU A 91 1.20 -29.85 42.98
C GLU A 91 2.69 -29.93 42.67
N ALA A 92 3.00 -30.85 41.76
CA ALA A 92 4.34 -31.28 41.44
C ALA A 92 5.16 -30.15 40.78
N ASP A 93 4.49 -29.22 40.11
CA ASP A 93 5.11 -28.12 39.38
C ASP A 93 5.58 -26.97 40.30
N LEU A 94 5.27 -27.04 41.61
CA LEU A 94 5.81 -26.13 42.63
C LEU A 94 7.23 -26.51 43.06
N ALA A 95 7.70 -27.72 42.75
CA ALA A 95 9.05 -28.13 43.10
C ALA A 95 10.09 -27.21 42.43
N GLY A 96 10.95 -26.58 43.24
CA GLY A 96 11.94 -25.61 42.77
C GLY A 96 11.41 -24.18 42.57
N ARG A 97 10.13 -23.91 42.86
CA ARG A 97 9.58 -22.55 42.86
C ARG A 97 9.88 -21.81 44.17
N GLN A 98 9.99 -20.49 44.09
CA GLN A 98 10.16 -19.63 45.27
C GLN A 98 8.95 -19.70 46.21
N ALA A 99 9.21 -19.57 47.51
CA ALA A 99 8.16 -19.54 48.52
C ALA A 99 7.21 -18.35 48.31
N GLY A 100 5.90 -18.59 48.41
CA GLY A 100 4.82 -17.62 48.30
C GLY A 100 3.54 -18.25 47.80
N ASP A 101 2.57 -17.41 47.43
CA ASP A 101 1.25 -17.88 46.99
C ASP A 101 1.25 -18.16 45.48
N TRP A 102 0.77 -19.35 45.09
CA TRP A 102 0.71 -19.81 43.70
C TRP A 102 -0.70 -20.25 43.34
N ARG A 103 -1.07 -20.13 42.06
CA ARG A 103 -2.37 -20.58 41.58
C ARG A 103 -2.30 -21.99 41.02
N ILE A 104 -3.18 -22.87 41.49
CA ILE A 104 -3.41 -24.23 40.95
C ILE A 104 -4.91 -24.38 40.68
N GLY A 105 -5.28 -24.38 39.39
CA GLY A 105 -6.69 -24.35 38.98
C GLY A 105 -7.42 -23.12 39.51
N GLN A 106 -8.44 -23.33 40.36
CA GLN A 106 -9.20 -22.25 41.03
C GLN A 106 -8.72 -21.94 42.46
N GLN A 107 -7.73 -22.68 42.97
CA GLN A 107 -7.20 -22.49 44.32
C GLN A 107 -5.94 -21.63 44.30
N ILE A 108 -5.77 -20.84 45.37
CA ILE A 108 -4.47 -20.30 45.74
C ILE A 108 -3.86 -21.24 46.77
N VAL A 109 -2.61 -21.61 46.57
CA VAL A 109 -1.84 -22.46 47.47
C VAL A 109 -0.61 -21.70 47.98
N THR A 110 -0.38 -21.71 49.29
CA THR A 110 0.80 -21.08 49.90
C THR A 110 1.93 -22.09 49.94
N TRP A 111 2.95 -21.88 49.10
CA TRP A 111 4.14 -22.72 48.99
C TRP A 111 5.26 -22.15 49.86
N ASN A 112 5.86 -22.95 50.74
CA ASN A 112 6.97 -22.46 51.58
C ASN A 112 8.38 -22.77 51.03
N GLY A 113 8.47 -23.27 49.80
CA GLY A 113 9.72 -23.77 49.20
C GLY A 113 9.86 -25.29 49.22
N ASN A 114 9.13 -25.99 50.09
CA ASN A 114 9.22 -27.45 50.25
C ASN A 114 7.87 -28.16 50.22
N ALA A 115 6.81 -27.54 50.74
CA ALA A 115 5.46 -28.09 50.78
C ALA A 115 4.40 -26.98 50.65
N VAL A 116 3.20 -27.38 50.23
CA VAL A 116 2.01 -26.53 50.33
C VAL A 116 1.58 -26.46 51.79
N THR A 117 1.50 -25.25 52.33
CA THR A 117 1.23 -24.95 53.75
C THR A 117 -0.15 -24.35 53.99
N GLY A 118 -0.83 -23.90 52.93
CA GLY A 118 -2.17 -23.34 53.00
C GLY A 118 -2.89 -23.45 51.66
N ARG A 119 -4.22 -23.55 51.69
CA ARG A 119 -5.07 -23.54 50.50
C ARG A 119 -6.27 -22.62 50.71
N THR A 120 -6.61 -21.84 49.70
CA THR A 120 -7.81 -20.97 49.71
C THR A 120 -8.62 -21.21 48.44
N ALA A 121 -9.94 -21.37 48.61
CA ALA A 121 -10.75 -22.15 47.68
C ALA A 121 -11.21 -21.45 46.39
N VAL A 122 -11.22 -20.12 46.28
CA VAL A 122 -11.80 -19.46 45.08
C VAL A 122 -11.16 -18.10 44.83
N LEU A 123 -10.62 -17.89 43.63
CA LEU A 123 -10.55 -16.55 43.04
C LEU A 123 -11.83 -16.33 42.22
N PRO A 124 -12.68 -15.35 42.57
CA PRO A 124 -13.72 -14.92 41.63
C PRO A 124 -13.04 -14.50 40.33
N SER A 125 -13.60 -14.91 39.21
CA SER A 125 -13.16 -14.54 37.87
C SER A 125 -13.11 -13.01 37.70
N VAL A 126 -12.31 -12.52 36.73
CA VAL A 126 -12.31 -11.08 36.40
C VAL A 126 -13.73 -10.60 36.07
N SER A 127 -14.56 -11.45 35.46
CA SER A 127 -15.95 -11.10 35.20
C SER A 127 -16.81 -11.06 36.46
N GLU A 128 -16.58 -11.89 37.47
CA GLU A 128 -17.30 -11.81 38.76
C GLU A 128 -16.91 -10.55 39.56
N VAL A 129 -15.64 -10.16 39.55
CA VAL A 129 -15.19 -8.89 40.16
C VAL A 129 -15.80 -7.69 39.42
N ASN A 130 -15.81 -7.72 38.09
CA ASN A 130 -16.41 -6.65 37.29
C ASN A 130 -17.93 -6.63 37.38
N THR A 131 -18.58 -7.79 37.54
CA THR A 131 -20.03 -7.91 37.76
C THR A 131 -20.39 -7.37 39.14
N LEU A 132 -19.62 -7.67 40.20
CA LEU A 132 -19.85 -7.09 41.52
C LEU A 132 -19.77 -5.55 41.53
N VAL A 133 -18.89 -4.99 40.71
CA VAL A 133 -18.72 -3.53 40.55
C VAL A 133 -19.82 -2.93 39.66
N ALA A 134 -20.22 -3.63 38.59
CA ALA A 134 -21.24 -3.16 37.65
C ALA A 134 -22.68 -3.25 38.20
N THR A 135 -23.03 -4.33 38.91
CA THR A 135 -24.41 -4.61 39.36
C THR A 135 -24.90 -3.69 40.49
N ARG A 136 -24.11 -2.72 40.97
CA ARG A 136 -24.57 -1.72 41.96
C ARG A 136 -24.47 -0.26 41.53
N LEU A 137 -23.94 0.04 40.35
CA LEU A 137 -24.06 1.39 39.77
C LEU A 137 -25.52 1.74 39.43
N GLU A 138 -26.34 0.76 39.06
CA GLU A 138 -27.79 0.96 38.79
C GLU A 138 -28.63 1.23 40.05
N VAL A 139 -28.29 0.62 41.20
CA VAL A 139 -29.02 0.82 42.47
C VAL A 139 -28.80 2.22 43.07
N THR A 140 -27.76 2.93 42.64
CA THR A 140 -27.42 4.25 43.19
C THR A 140 -28.15 5.38 42.46
N TYR A 141 -28.60 5.15 41.23
CA TYR A 141 -29.21 6.17 40.36
C TYR A 141 -30.54 6.72 40.92
N ASP A 142 -31.40 5.85 41.45
CA ASP A 142 -32.69 6.26 42.01
C ASP A 142 -32.56 6.97 43.37
N ALA A 143 -31.58 6.56 44.20
CA ALA A 143 -31.29 7.24 45.46
C ALA A 143 -30.67 8.63 45.23
N LEU A 144 -29.80 8.78 44.22
CA LEU A 144 -29.15 10.03 43.86
C LEU A 144 -30.12 11.10 43.35
N HIS A 145 -31.21 10.70 42.70
CA HIS A 145 -32.22 11.65 42.20
C HIS A 145 -33.07 12.28 43.29
N THR A 146 -33.05 11.74 44.52
CA THR A 146 -33.73 12.33 45.68
C THR A 146 -32.86 13.30 46.49
N LEU A 147 -31.56 13.40 46.20
CA LEU A 147 -30.65 14.30 46.91
C LEU A 147 -30.71 15.75 46.37
N PRO A 148 -30.58 16.78 47.24
CA PRO A 148 -30.46 18.18 46.83
C PRO A 148 -29.30 18.41 45.84
N ALA A 149 -29.50 19.31 44.88
CA ALA A 149 -28.58 19.52 43.75
C ALA A 149 -27.12 19.80 44.15
N GLY A 150 -26.90 20.53 45.25
CA GLY A 150 -25.56 20.81 45.77
C GLY A 150 -24.82 19.56 46.27
N THR A 151 -25.52 18.64 46.93
CA THR A 151 -24.97 17.37 47.42
C THR A 151 -24.69 16.40 46.28
N ARG A 152 -25.54 16.43 45.25
CA ARG A 152 -25.35 15.66 44.01
C ARG A 152 -24.08 16.10 43.26
N ALA A 153 -23.84 17.41 43.18
CA ALA A 153 -22.63 17.95 42.54
C ALA A 153 -21.34 17.56 43.28
N ALA A 154 -21.33 17.64 44.62
CA ALA A 154 -20.19 17.24 45.43
C ALA A 154 -19.90 15.72 45.35
N TRP A 155 -20.94 14.89 45.23
CA TRP A 155 -20.79 13.45 45.06
C TRP A 155 -20.27 13.05 43.68
N VAL A 156 -20.75 13.70 42.61
CA VAL A 156 -20.24 13.49 41.23
C VAL A 156 -18.79 13.91 41.12
N ASP A 157 -18.41 15.03 41.73
CA ASP A 157 -17.03 15.51 41.78
C ASP A 157 -16.12 14.54 42.58
N GLY A 158 -16.62 13.97 43.67
CA GLY A 158 -15.94 12.90 44.41
C GLY A 158 -15.74 11.62 43.58
N GLN A 159 -16.75 11.18 42.82
CA GLN A 159 -16.62 10.03 41.90
C GLN A 159 -15.63 10.29 40.77
N GLN A 160 -15.63 11.49 40.20
CA GLN A 160 -14.68 11.86 39.14
C GLN A 160 -13.23 11.85 39.64
N ARG A 161 -12.98 12.27 40.90
CA ARG A 161 -11.65 12.20 41.51
C ARG A 161 -11.21 10.75 41.80
N VAL A 162 -12.13 9.88 42.19
CA VAL A 162 -11.85 8.45 42.42
C VAL A 162 -11.61 7.70 41.11
N LEU A 163 -12.37 8.00 40.06
CA LEU A 163 -12.17 7.44 38.72
C LEU A 163 -10.87 7.93 38.08
N ALA A 164 -10.54 9.22 38.22
CA ALA A 164 -9.25 9.77 37.75
C ALA A 164 -8.04 9.15 38.47
N ALA A 165 -8.18 8.79 39.76
CA ALA A 165 -7.14 8.09 40.51
C ALA A 165 -7.01 6.60 40.15
N ALA A 166 -8.10 5.96 39.72
CA ALA A 166 -8.09 4.58 39.22
C ALA A 166 -7.45 4.48 37.82
N ASP A 167 -7.72 5.44 36.94
CA ASP A 167 -7.13 5.52 35.60
C ASP A 167 -5.62 5.79 35.65
N ALA A 168 -5.15 6.67 36.54
CA ALA A 168 -3.73 6.99 36.71
C ALA A 168 -2.85 5.78 37.13
N LYS A 169 -3.45 4.69 37.62
CA LYS A 169 -2.74 3.49 38.09
C LYS A 169 -2.74 2.33 37.08
N VAL A 170 -3.65 2.34 36.10
CA VAL A 170 -3.65 1.38 34.98
C VAL A 170 -2.54 1.73 33.97
N ASP A 171 -2.17 3.01 33.86
CA ASP A 171 -1.13 3.52 32.95
C ASP A 171 0.32 3.10 33.30
N THR A 172 0.59 2.55 34.49
CA THR A 172 1.98 2.21 34.91
C THR A 172 2.32 0.73 34.83
N LEU A 173 1.39 -0.14 34.41
CA LEU A 173 1.59 -1.60 34.35
C LEU A 173 1.61 -2.20 32.94
N SER A 174 1.63 -1.41 31.87
CA SER A 174 1.79 -1.92 30.50
C SER A 174 2.55 -0.95 29.60
N PRO A 175 3.72 -1.30 29.02
CA PRO A 175 4.44 -0.42 28.11
C PRO A 175 3.84 -0.33 26.69
N THR A 176 2.59 -0.74 26.44
CA THR A 176 2.10 -0.93 25.05
C THR A 176 0.63 -0.57 24.75
N LYS A 177 -0.01 0.37 25.45
CA LYS A 177 -1.33 0.87 25.02
C LYS A 177 -1.49 2.39 25.13
N GLY A 178 -1.93 3.01 24.04
CA GLY A 178 -2.45 4.37 24.04
C GLY A 178 -3.82 4.42 24.75
N GLY A 179 -3.99 5.40 25.64
CA GLY A 179 -5.22 5.64 26.41
C GLY A 179 -6.36 6.30 25.61
N VAL A 180 -7.59 6.29 26.13
CA VAL A 180 -8.73 7.01 25.53
C VAL A 180 -8.84 8.38 26.20
N VAL A 181 -8.83 9.48 25.44
CA VAL A 181 -9.06 10.84 25.95
C VAL A 181 -10.51 11.24 25.65
N GLN A 182 -11.27 11.59 26.68
CA GLN A 182 -12.65 12.10 26.51
C GLN A 182 -12.63 13.62 26.35
N GLY A 183 -13.14 14.11 25.23
CA GLY A 183 -13.32 15.55 24.99
C GLY A 183 -14.45 16.12 25.85
N SER A 184 -14.40 17.44 26.08
CA SER A 184 -15.44 18.17 26.82
C SER A 184 -16.83 18.17 26.16
N ASP A 185 -16.95 17.64 24.93
CA ASP A 185 -18.20 17.42 24.20
C ASP A 185 -18.81 16.03 24.43
N GLY A 186 -18.18 15.19 25.26
CA GLY A 186 -18.64 13.84 25.58
C GLY A 186 -18.22 12.76 24.57
N ARG A 187 -17.52 13.12 23.49
CA ARG A 187 -16.98 12.13 22.53
C ARG A 187 -15.65 11.56 23.02
N LYS A 188 -15.49 10.25 22.89
CA LYS A 188 -14.27 9.51 23.25
C LYS A 188 -13.31 9.47 22.05
N TRP A 189 -12.08 9.92 22.23
CA TRP A 189 -11.01 9.84 21.23
C TRP A 189 -10.00 8.76 21.66
N LEU A 190 -9.74 7.79 20.79
CA LEU A 190 -8.72 6.77 21.01
C LEU A 190 -7.32 7.38 20.84
N ALA A 191 -6.37 7.14 21.76
CA ALA A 191 -5.00 7.61 21.59
C ALA A 191 -4.39 6.97 20.34
N VAL A 192 -3.92 7.87 19.51
CA VAL A 192 -3.31 7.61 18.23
C VAL A 192 -1.81 7.56 18.46
N ASP A 193 -1.18 6.44 18.11
CA ASP A 193 0.09 6.48 17.36
C ASP A 193 0.27 5.14 16.62
N TRP A 194 0.57 5.08 15.33
CA TRP A 194 1.83 5.56 14.74
C TRP A 194 1.70 6.30 13.39
N ARG A 195 0.48 6.57 12.86
CA ARG A 195 0.24 7.41 11.64
C ARG A 195 -1.17 8.03 11.50
N GLY A 196 -1.92 8.22 12.58
CA GLY A 196 -3.31 8.69 12.45
C GLY A 196 -4.29 7.67 11.85
N GLN A 197 -3.98 6.37 11.95
CA GLN A 197 -4.83 5.28 11.45
C GLN A 197 -5.51 4.56 12.63
N VAL A 198 -6.62 3.87 12.36
CA VAL A 198 -7.33 3.05 13.35
C VAL A 198 -6.74 1.64 13.36
N ASN A 199 -6.30 1.15 14.51
CA ASN A 199 -5.67 -0.18 14.64
C ASN A 199 -6.70 -1.24 15.04
N VAL A 200 -6.75 -2.38 14.34
CA VAL A 200 -7.68 -3.47 14.67
C VAL A 200 -7.47 -4.07 16.07
N LEU A 201 -6.26 -3.99 16.64
CA LEU A 201 -5.96 -4.49 17.99
C LEU A 201 -6.64 -3.68 19.08
N ASP A 202 -6.98 -2.42 18.81
CA ASP A 202 -7.72 -1.57 19.74
C ASP A 202 -9.16 -2.07 19.96
N TYR A 203 -9.66 -2.86 19.00
CA TYR A 203 -10.97 -3.50 19.01
C TYR A 203 -10.87 -4.98 19.40
N LEU A 204 -9.75 -5.38 20.01
CA LEU A 204 -9.50 -6.74 20.51
C LEU A 204 -9.41 -7.80 19.41
N ALA A 205 -8.95 -7.45 18.20
CA ALA A 205 -8.61 -8.46 17.20
C ALA A 205 -7.53 -9.41 17.72
N ASP A 206 -7.74 -10.71 17.56
CA ASP A 206 -6.83 -11.75 18.04
C ASP A 206 -5.78 -12.08 16.97
N ARG A 207 -4.57 -11.55 17.16
CA ARG A 207 -3.40 -11.78 16.30
C ARG A 207 -2.90 -13.23 16.26
N SER A 208 -3.39 -14.10 17.14
CA SER A 208 -3.02 -15.52 17.15
C SER A 208 -3.87 -16.37 16.19
N GLY A 209 -5.03 -15.85 15.80
CA GLY A 209 -5.97 -16.53 14.91
C GLY A 209 -6.75 -17.65 15.59
N GLN A 210 -6.71 -17.71 16.92
CA GLN A 210 -7.47 -18.68 17.71
C GLN A 210 -8.92 -18.23 17.91
N GLN A 211 -9.14 -16.91 18.02
CA GLN A 211 -10.44 -16.28 18.15
C GLN A 211 -10.82 -15.53 16.89
N ASP A 212 -12.13 -15.52 16.62
CA ASP A 212 -12.69 -14.80 15.49
C ASP A 212 -12.62 -13.29 15.69
N SER A 213 -11.86 -12.62 14.84
CA SER A 213 -11.62 -11.18 14.84
C SER A 213 -12.62 -10.39 13.99
N THR A 214 -13.65 -11.04 13.43
CA THR A 214 -14.64 -10.40 12.55
C THR A 214 -15.28 -9.16 13.16
N ALA A 215 -15.75 -9.24 14.41
CA ALA A 215 -16.39 -8.12 15.08
C ALA A 215 -15.42 -6.95 15.30
N ALA A 216 -14.18 -7.26 15.70
CA ALA A 216 -13.11 -6.28 15.88
C ALA A 216 -12.80 -5.54 14.58
N PHE A 217 -12.68 -6.28 13.47
CA PHE A 217 -12.46 -5.69 12.15
C PHE A 217 -13.62 -4.81 11.71
N LYS A 218 -14.86 -5.30 11.80
CA LYS A 218 -16.05 -4.51 11.42
C LYS A 218 -16.13 -3.19 12.19
N GLN A 219 -15.85 -3.21 13.49
CA GLN A 219 -15.84 -2.00 14.31
C GLN A 219 -14.68 -1.06 13.93
N ALA A 220 -13.46 -1.58 13.74
CA ALA A 220 -12.30 -0.79 13.33
C ALA A 220 -12.53 -0.06 11.98
N PHE A 221 -13.11 -0.75 10.99
CA PHE A 221 -13.44 -0.16 9.70
C PHE A 221 -14.53 0.90 9.80
N ALA A 222 -15.56 0.67 10.62
CA ALA A 222 -16.62 1.66 10.86
C ALA A 222 -16.08 2.93 11.51
N ASP A 223 -15.22 2.80 12.53
CA ASP A 223 -14.64 3.95 13.23
C ASP A 223 -13.59 4.67 12.38
N ALA A 224 -12.81 3.95 11.57
CA ALA A 224 -11.91 4.55 10.58
C ALA A 224 -12.67 5.41 9.57
N LEU A 225 -13.80 4.91 9.05
CA LEU A 225 -14.68 5.68 8.17
C LEU A 225 -15.21 6.93 8.87
N ALA A 226 -15.76 6.80 10.08
CA ALA A 226 -16.31 7.91 10.84
C ALA A 226 -15.28 9.01 11.15
N GLN A 227 -14.00 8.62 11.28
CA GLN A 227 -12.89 9.54 11.54
C GLN A 227 -12.20 10.05 10.27
N GLY A 228 -12.58 9.58 9.07
CA GLY A 228 -11.89 9.90 7.82
C GLY A 228 -10.45 9.38 7.77
N ARG A 229 -10.19 8.25 8.42
CA ARG A 229 -8.88 7.60 8.56
C ARG A 229 -8.86 6.26 7.84
N GLY A 230 -7.67 5.69 7.66
CA GLY A 230 -7.50 4.31 7.22
C GLY A 230 -7.39 3.33 8.39
N VAL A 231 -7.31 2.06 8.03
CA VAL A 231 -7.21 0.93 8.97
C VAL A 231 -5.80 0.35 8.91
N TYR A 232 -5.22 0.15 10.08
CA TYR A 232 -3.99 -0.61 10.26
C TYR A 232 -4.27 -2.00 10.83
N ILE A 233 -3.67 -3.00 10.21
CA ILE A 233 -3.72 -4.40 10.61
C ILE A 233 -2.27 -4.86 10.87
N PRO A 234 -1.81 -4.88 12.13
CA PRO A 234 -0.46 -5.31 12.48
C PRO A 234 -0.13 -6.73 12.01
N MET A 235 1.13 -7.10 12.04
CA MET A 235 1.55 -8.50 11.84
C MET A 235 0.82 -9.42 12.82
N GLY A 236 0.37 -10.55 12.28
CA GLY A 236 -0.48 -11.46 13.02
C GLY A 236 -1.24 -12.36 12.09
N ASN A 237 -1.77 -13.43 12.67
CA ASN A 237 -2.71 -14.31 12.02
C ASN A 237 -4.11 -14.01 12.57
N TYR A 238 -5.03 -13.54 11.75
CA TYR A 238 -6.37 -13.16 12.17
C TYR A 238 -7.40 -14.09 11.55
N LEU A 239 -8.20 -14.77 12.38
CA LEU A 239 -9.35 -15.53 11.90
C LEU A 239 -10.52 -14.57 11.68
N THR A 240 -11.19 -14.66 10.53
CA THR A 240 -12.44 -13.94 10.26
C THR A 240 -13.46 -14.91 9.66
N SER A 241 -14.71 -14.89 10.15
CA SER A 241 -15.80 -15.77 9.72
C SER A 241 -16.90 -15.06 8.94
N ASP A 242 -16.80 -13.75 8.71
CA ASP A 242 -17.76 -13.02 7.89
C ASP A 242 -17.08 -11.92 7.08
N THR A 243 -17.74 -11.47 6.02
CA THR A 243 -17.26 -10.40 5.17
C THR A 243 -17.08 -9.10 5.99
N VAL A 244 -15.91 -8.49 5.85
CA VAL A 244 -15.64 -7.14 6.34
C VAL A 244 -15.87 -6.16 5.19
N HIS A 245 -16.90 -5.34 5.33
CA HIS A 245 -17.21 -4.30 4.35
C HIS A 245 -16.34 -3.06 4.62
N SER A 246 -15.61 -2.63 3.61
CA SER A 246 -14.68 -1.51 3.67
C SER A 246 -15.20 -0.32 2.87
N TYR A 247 -15.22 0.82 3.55
CA TYR A 247 -15.51 2.13 2.98
C TYR A 247 -14.34 3.11 3.17
N VAL A 248 -13.19 2.62 3.63
CA VAL A 248 -12.03 3.46 3.96
C VAL A 248 -11.12 3.65 2.75
N ARG A 249 -10.33 4.72 2.74
CA ARG A 249 -9.38 5.01 1.65
C ARG A 249 -8.04 4.28 1.75
N LEU A 250 -7.70 3.78 2.94
CA LEU A 250 -6.42 3.17 3.20
C LEU A 250 -6.60 1.94 4.10
N ILE A 251 -6.06 0.81 3.65
CA ILE A 251 -5.93 -0.42 4.44
C ILE A 251 -4.46 -0.82 4.38
N TYR A 252 -3.80 -0.89 5.54
CA TYR A 252 -2.36 -1.13 5.60
C TYR A 252 -2.05 -2.29 6.54
N GLY A 253 -1.23 -3.24 6.08
CA GLY A 253 -0.55 -4.26 6.88
C GLY A 253 0.95 -4.04 6.94
N ASP A 254 1.65 -4.70 7.87
CA ASP A 254 3.08 -4.51 8.08
C ASP A 254 3.91 -4.98 6.89
N VAL A 255 3.66 -6.22 6.45
CA VAL A 255 4.29 -6.86 5.30
C VAL A 255 3.38 -7.98 4.78
N GLY A 256 3.46 -8.27 3.47
CA GLY A 256 2.94 -9.53 2.93
C GLY A 256 3.70 -10.76 3.46
N PHE A 257 3.23 -11.96 3.14
CA PHE A 257 3.91 -13.21 3.54
C PHE A 257 5.38 -13.24 3.08
N VAL A 258 6.29 -13.55 4.01
CA VAL A 258 7.72 -13.77 3.75
C VAL A 258 7.99 -15.28 3.86
N ASP A 259 8.62 -15.86 2.83
CA ASP A 259 8.80 -17.32 2.68
C ASP A 259 9.59 -18.00 3.84
N ASP A 260 10.17 -17.23 4.77
CA ASP A 260 11.00 -17.69 5.89
C ASP A 260 10.23 -17.98 7.20
N GLY A 261 8.92 -18.24 7.14
CA GLY A 261 8.12 -18.61 8.31
C GLY A 261 7.71 -17.44 9.22
N ASN A 262 8.07 -16.20 8.85
CA ASN A 262 7.52 -15.00 9.46
C ASN A 262 6.15 -14.68 8.84
N PHE A 263 5.11 -14.84 9.64
CA PHE A 263 3.76 -14.43 9.26
C PHE A 263 3.70 -12.89 9.27
N GLY A 264 3.57 -12.29 8.09
CA GLY A 264 3.21 -10.88 7.95
C GLY A 264 1.80 -10.61 8.46
N THR A 265 1.08 -9.67 7.86
CA THR A 265 -0.34 -9.48 8.14
C THR A 265 -1.16 -10.53 7.39
N VAL A 266 -1.68 -11.53 8.09
CA VAL A 266 -2.43 -12.66 7.50
C VAL A 266 -3.86 -12.70 8.01
N ILE A 267 -4.83 -12.73 7.10
CA ILE A 267 -6.25 -12.93 7.39
C ILE A 267 -6.65 -14.33 6.91
N ASN A 268 -6.98 -15.22 7.84
CA ASN A 268 -7.57 -16.52 7.57
C ASN A 268 -9.10 -16.39 7.52
N PHE A 269 -9.65 -16.35 6.31
CA PHE A 269 -11.09 -16.26 6.10
C PHE A 269 -11.74 -17.66 6.13
N ARG A 270 -12.66 -17.87 7.07
CA ARG A 270 -13.34 -19.14 7.35
C ARG A 270 -14.83 -18.90 7.62
N PRO A 271 -15.61 -18.47 6.62
CA PRO A 271 -17.02 -18.22 6.85
C PRO A 271 -17.81 -19.51 7.10
N PRO A 272 -18.96 -19.43 7.79
CA PRO A 272 -19.80 -20.59 8.02
C PRO A 272 -20.33 -21.12 6.68
N THR A 273 -20.51 -22.44 6.60
CA THR A 273 -21.18 -23.08 5.46
C THR A 273 -22.65 -23.35 5.77
N VAL A 274 -23.48 -23.34 4.73
CA VAL A 274 -24.87 -23.79 4.81
C VAL A 274 -24.93 -25.17 4.15
N ASN A 275 -25.25 -26.21 4.91
CA ASN A 275 -25.24 -27.60 4.45
C ASN A 275 -23.89 -28.03 3.84
N GLY A 276 -22.78 -27.53 4.38
CA GLY A 276 -21.43 -27.84 3.87
C GLY A 276 -21.04 -27.07 2.61
N VAL A 277 -21.87 -26.15 2.12
CA VAL A 277 -21.62 -25.33 0.94
C VAL A 277 -21.40 -23.87 1.32
N TYR A 278 -20.36 -23.25 0.76
CA TYR A 278 -20.11 -21.82 0.92
C TYR A 278 -21.04 -21.00 0.04
N LYS A 279 -21.40 -19.79 0.50
CA LYS A 279 -21.99 -18.79 -0.41
C LYS A 279 -20.94 -18.46 -1.48
N ASP A 280 -21.33 -18.54 -2.74
CA ASP A 280 -20.40 -18.29 -3.83
C ASP A 280 -19.93 -16.83 -3.84
N ARG A 281 -18.65 -16.64 -4.19
CA ARG A 281 -17.93 -15.36 -4.23
C ARG A 281 -18.05 -14.54 -2.95
N MET A 282 -18.24 -15.17 -1.79
CA MET A 282 -18.25 -14.44 -0.51
C MET A 282 -16.85 -13.88 -0.22
N PRO A 283 -16.64 -12.55 -0.18
CA PRO A 283 -15.31 -11.99 -0.01
C PRO A 283 -14.92 -11.92 1.47
N ALA A 284 -13.63 -12.05 1.78
CA ALA A 284 -13.11 -11.73 3.10
C ALA A 284 -13.22 -10.23 3.38
N ILE A 285 -12.79 -9.41 2.39
CA ILE A 285 -12.95 -7.97 2.42
C ILE A 285 -13.64 -7.50 1.13
N ALA A 286 -14.78 -6.82 1.28
CA ALA A 286 -15.49 -6.15 0.19
C ALA A 286 -15.19 -4.65 0.22
N ILE A 287 -14.72 -4.09 -0.89
CA ILE A 287 -14.52 -2.64 -1.06
C ILE A 287 -15.77 -2.08 -1.71
N ASP A 288 -16.66 -1.52 -0.90
CA ASP A 288 -18.00 -1.07 -1.29
C ASP A 288 -18.12 0.43 -1.46
N GLY A 289 -17.14 1.21 -0.98
CA GLY A 289 -17.13 2.66 -1.17
C GLY A 289 -15.88 3.34 -0.63
N GLY A 290 -15.84 4.66 -0.74
CA GLY A 290 -14.79 5.51 -0.17
C GLY A 290 -13.45 5.51 -0.91
N MET A 291 -13.19 4.53 -1.79
CA MET A 291 -11.96 4.44 -2.61
C MET A 291 -12.09 5.05 -4.01
N TYR A 292 -13.10 5.89 -4.22
CA TYR A 292 -13.23 6.73 -5.41
C TYR A 292 -12.03 7.67 -5.54
N GLY A 293 -11.32 7.61 -6.67
CA GLY A 293 -10.14 8.43 -6.94
C GLY A 293 -8.85 7.94 -6.27
N GLY A 294 -8.67 6.63 -6.08
CA GLY A 294 -7.37 6.04 -5.75
C GLY A 294 -7.16 5.67 -4.27
N GLY A 295 -8.00 4.81 -3.72
CA GLY A 295 -7.74 4.17 -2.42
C GLY A 295 -6.51 3.25 -2.46
N THR A 296 -5.88 2.97 -1.31
CA THR A 296 -4.68 2.12 -1.24
C THR A 296 -4.87 0.94 -0.29
N VAL A 297 -4.46 -0.24 -0.74
CA VAL A 297 -4.37 -1.47 0.06
C VAL A 297 -2.93 -1.99 -0.01
N ARG A 298 -2.31 -2.32 1.12
CA ARG A 298 -0.91 -2.77 1.12
C ARG A 298 -0.59 -3.85 2.14
N GLY A 299 0.24 -4.81 1.74
CA GLY A 299 0.98 -5.69 2.66
C GLY A 299 0.08 -6.63 3.45
N ILE A 300 -0.98 -7.14 2.81
CA ILE A 300 -1.95 -8.05 3.44
C ILE A 300 -2.00 -9.35 2.66
N THR A 301 -1.97 -10.46 3.38
CA THR A 301 -2.19 -11.80 2.84
C THR A 301 -3.55 -12.32 3.30
N ILE A 302 -4.35 -12.87 2.38
CA ILE A 302 -5.63 -13.50 2.72
C ILE A 302 -5.63 -14.97 2.31
N TYR A 303 -6.01 -15.85 3.25
CA TYR A 303 -6.12 -17.29 3.05
C TYR A 303 -7.56 -17.78 3.21
N GLY A 304 -8.05 -18.51 2.21
CA GLY A 304 -9.34 -19.21 2.27
C GLY A 304 -9.25 -20.62 2.86
N PRO A 305 -10.41 -21.29 3.06
CA PRO A 305 -10.50 -22.59 3.71
C PRO A 305 -10.11 -23.77 2.82
N HIS A 306 -10.07 -23.59 1.49
CA HIS A 306 -10.07 -24.69 0.54
C HIS A 306 -8.77 -24.82 -0.23
N ASN A 307 -8.31 -26.06 -0.41
CA ASN A 307 -7.24 -26.36 -1.35
C ASN A 307 -7.84 -26.74 -2.71
N TRP A 308 -7.79 -25.81 -3.66
CA TRP A 308 -8.30 -25.95 -5.01
C TRP A 308 -7.22 -26.50 -5.94
N SER A 309 -6.71 -27.68 -5.61
CA SER A 309 -5.67 -28.33 -6.42
C SER A 309 -6.25 -28.80 -7.76
N ILE A 310 -5.48 -28.63 -8.83
CA ILE A 310 -5.77 -29.20 -10.16
C ILE A 310 -5.94 -30.73 -10.10
N ALA A 311 -5.20 -31.41 -9.21
CA ALA A 311 -5.31 -32.86 -9.03
C ALA A 311 -6.71 -33.30 -8.57
N ASN A 312 -7.45 -32.41 -7.90
CA ASN A 312 -8.80 -32.67 -7.39
C ASN A 312 -9.87 -31.89 -8.17
N MET A 313 -9.57 -31.45 -9.40
CA MET A 313 -10.44 -30.54 -10.15
C MET A 313 -11.87 -31.04 -10.31
N ARG A 314 -12.08 -32.35 -10.45
CA ARG A 314 -13.42 -32.97 -10.49
C ARG A 314 -14.31 -32.67 -9.28
N THR A 315 -13.73 -32.40 -8.12
CA THR A 315 -14.51 -32.14 -6.91
C THR A 315 -15.13 -30.75 -6.91
N TRP A 316 -14.63 -29.85 -7.76
CA TRP A 316 -15.04 -28.45 -7.78
C TRP A 316 -15.32 -27.90 -9.19
N CYS A 317 -15.17 -28.71 -10.23
CA CYS A 317 -15.46 -28.35 -11.61
C CYS A 317 -16.32 -29.42 -12.30
N ASP A 318 -17.43 -29.00 -12.91
CA ASP A 318 -18.28 -29.80 -13.78
C ASP A 318 -17.70 -29.82 -15.21
N PRO A 319 -17.16 -30.96 -15.69
CA PRO A 319 -16.55 -31.04 -17.01
C PRO A 319 -17.55 -30.80 -18.15
N ALA A 320 -18.83 -31.15 -17.95
CA ALA A 320 -19.84 -30.99 -18.99
C ALA A 320 -20.11 -29.50 -19.29
N LYS A 321 -19.96 -28.66 -18.28
CA LYS A 321 -20.14 -27.21 -18.36
C LYS A 321 -18.86 -26.44 -18.66
N LEU A 322 -17.70 -26.98 -18.28
CA LEU A 322 -16.40 -26.43 -18.71
C LEU A 322 -16.24 -26.60 -20.22
N GLY A 323 -16.74 -27.70 -20.78
CA GLY A 323 -16.51 -28.06 -22.17
C GLY A 323 -15.07 -28.48 -22.41
N TYR A 324 -14.76 -28.82 -23.68
CA TYR A 324 -13.39 -29.10 -24.10
C TYR A 324 -12.84 -27.89 -24.85
N PHE A 325 -11.62 -27.48 -24.49
CA PHE A 325 -10.92 -26.49 -25.29
C PHE A 325 -10.79 -27.03 -26.73
N LEU A 326 -11.21 -26.22 -27.72
CA LEU A 326 -11.14 -26.52 -29.16
C LEU A 326 -11.99 -27.67 -29.70
N ASP A 327 -13.03 -28.12 -29.01
CA ASP A 327 -13.94 -29.10 -29.61
C ASP A 327 -15.00 -28.45 -30.49
N ASP A 328 -14.73 -28.41 -31.80
CA ASP A 328 -15.64 -27.84 -32.81
C ASP A 328 -17.01 -28.51 -32.82
N ALA A 329 -17.05 -29.81 -32.50
CA ALA A 329 -18.24 -30.63 -32.56
C ALA A 329 -19.30 -30.28 -31.50
N SER A 330 -18.89 -29.77 -30.33
CA SER A 330 -19.80 -29.58 -29.20
C SER A 330 -20.41 -28.18 -29.11
N ASN A 331 -19.85 -27.18 -29.79
CA ASN A 331 -20.28 -25.77 -29.70
C ASN A 331 -20.46 -25.26 -28.25
N ASN A 332 -19.75 -25.89 -27.30
CA ASN A 332 -19.89 -25.65 -25.87
C ASN A 332 -18.78 -24.72 -25.39
N ASP A 333 -19.10 -23.42 -25.36
CA ASP A 333 -18.30 -22.43 -24.64
C ASP A 333 -18.36 -22.69 -23.12
N PRO A 334 -17.24 -22.52 -22.39
CA PRO A 334 -17.14 -22.78 -20.96
C PRO A 334 -18.07 -21.89 -20.13
N GLU A 335 -18.75 -22.46 -19.13
CA GLU A 335 -19.68 -21.77 -18.24
C GLU A 335 -19.05 -21.44 -16.90
N TYR A 336 -19.38 -20.25 -16.35
CA TYR A 336 -19.07 -19.95 -14.95
C TYR A 336 -19.72 -20.98 -14.00
N ALA A 337 -20.92 -21.45 -14.34
CA ALA A 337 -21.66 -22.46 -13.59
C ALA A 337 -20.98 -23.84 -13.56
N ALA A 338 -19.86 -24.02 -14.24
CA ALA A 338 -19.00 -25.19 -14.10
C ALA A 338 -18.33 -25.26 -12.73
N PHE A 339 -18.11 -24.13 -12.06
CA PHE A 339 -17.30 -24.07 -10.84
C PHE A 339 -18.14 -24.12 -9.57
N ALA A 340 -17.71 -24.94 -8.62
CA ALA A 340 -18.35 -25.04 -7.31
C ALA A 340 -18.31 -23.69 -6.56
N PRO A 341 -19.27 -23.43 -5.66
CA PRO A 341 -19.26 -22.25 -4.81
C PRO A 341 -18.00 -22.14 -3.96
N GLY A 342 -17.52 -20.92 -3.73
CA GLY A 342 -16.37 -20.71 -2.87
C GLY A 342 -16.16 -19.25 -2.46
N VAL A 343 -15.23 -19.04 -1.54
CA VAL A 343 -14.91 -17.71 -1.00
C VAL A 343 -13.92 -16.96 -1.88
N THR A 344 -13.95 -15.64 -1.84
CA THR A 344 -12.99 -14.75 -2.49
C THR A 344 -12.17 -14.04 -1.42
N ALA A 345 -10.92 -13.67 -1.70
CA ALA A 345 -10.15 -12.83 -0.78
C ALA A 345 -10.64 -11.36 -0.82
N TRP A 346 -10.50 -10.72 -1.97
CA TRP A 346 -10.90 -9.32 -2.16
C TRP A 346 -12.02 -9.21 -3.18
N GLN A 347 -13.02 -8.39 -2.92
CA GLN A 347 -13.99 -7.97 -3.92
C GLN A 347 -14.00 -6.45 -4.04
N VAL A 348 -13.90 -5.94 -5.26
CA VAL A 348 -14.04 -4.51 -5.58
C VAL A 348 -15.40 -4.30 -6.20
N ASN A 349 -16.29 -3.58 -5.52
CA ASN A 349 -17.66 -3.36 -5.96
C ASN A 349 -17.87 -1.96 -6.54
N GLY A 350 -18.75 -1.84 -7.53
CA GLY A 350 -19.17 -0.54 -8.08
C GLY A 350 -17.99 0.24 -8.65
N SER A 351 -18.01 1.56 -8.54
CA SER A 351 -17.00 2.47 -9.11
C SER A 351 -15.77 2.72 -8.21
N ASN A 352 -15.38 1.74 -7.40
CA ASN A 352 -14.19 1.85 -6.55
C ASN A 352 -12.92 1.55 -7.35
N GLN A 353 -11.88 2.36 -7.13
CA GLN A 353 -10.62 2.31 -7.89
C GLN A 353 -9.41 2.09 -6.95
N PRO A 354 -9.34 0.98 -6.20
CA PRO A 354 -8.21 0.71 -5.31
C PRO A 354 -6.92 0.43 -6.07
N THR A 355 -5.82 0.82 -5.44
CA THR A 355 -4.46 0.38 -5.78
C THR A 355 -3.94 -0.57 -4.71
N PHE A 356 -3.62 -1.80 -5.13
CA PHE A 356 -3.04 -2.84 -4.29
C PHE A 356 -1.52 -2.85 -4.41
N TYR A 357 -0.82 -2.97 -3.28
CA TYR A 357 0.63 -3.10 -3.21
C TYR A 357 1.02 -4.32 -2.40
N ASP A 358 1.83 -5.22 -2.96
CA ASP A 358 2.41 -6.34 -2.21
C ASP A 358 1.35 -7.13 -1.42
N CYS A 359 0.18 -7.31 -2.04
CA CYS A 359 -0.91 -8.10 -1.49
C CYS A 359 -0.79 -9.53 -2.01
N ALA A 360 -1.15 -10.50 -1.18
CA ALA A 360 -1.09 -11.91 -1.55
C ALA A 360 -2.39 -12.63 -1.20
N THR A 361 -2.74 -13.64 -1.98
CA THR A 361 -3.90 -14.49 -1.71
C THR A 361 -3.53 -15.94 -1.91
N ASP A 362 -4.19 -16.86 -1.20
CA ASP A 362 -4.11 -18.30 -1.43
C ASP A 362 -5.36 -19.01 -0.88
N ARG A 363 -5.61 -20.24 -1.33
CA ARG A 363 -6.69 -21.12 -0.82
C ARG A 363 -8.12 -20.53 -0.87
N VAL A 364 -8.31 -19.49 -1.68
CA VAL A 364 -9.60 -18.86 -2.01
C VAL A 364 -10.05 -19.31 -3.39
N LYS A 365 -11.34 -19.24 -3.74
CA LYS A 365 -11.83 -19.47 -5.11
C LYS A 365 -11.23 -18.43 -6.07
N PHE A 366 -11.28 -17.16 -5.66
CA PHE A 366 -10.70 -16.03 -6.38
C PHE A 366 -9.85 -15.16 -5.46
N GLY A 367 -8.66 -14.76 -5.91
CA GLY A 367 -7.81 -13.83 -5.18
C GLY A 367 -8.38 -12.42 -5.19
N LEU A 368 -8.67 -11.91 -6.38
CA LEU A 368 -9.27 -10.60 -6.60
C LEU A 368 -10.51 -10.73 -7.49
N ASP A 369 -11.68 -10.37 -6.97
CA ASP A 369 -12.95 -10.32 -7.69
C ASP A 369 -13.27 -8.87 -8.05
N LEU A 370 -13.05 -8.54 -9.33
CA LEU A 370 -13.38 -7.28 -9.94
C LEU A 370 -14.86 -7.30 -10.33
N ASN A 371 -15.69 -6.84 -9.39
CA ASN A 371 -17.10 -6.57 -9.59
C ASN A 371 -17.30 -5.05 -9.79
N SER A 372 -16.38 -4.44 -10.54
CA SER A 372 -16.25 -3.00 -10.71
C SER A 372 -17.05 -2.50 -11.91
N THR A 373 -17.68 -1.34 -11.76
CA THR A 373 -18.45 -0.64 -12.81
C THR A 373 -17.73 0.58 -13.37
N ASP A 374 -16.48 0.84 -12.97
CA ASP A 374 -15.66 1.97 -13.44
C ASP A 374 -14.18 1.58 -13.60
N GLY A 375 -13.86 0.28 -13.65
CA GLY A 375 -12.48 -0.25 -13.71
C GLY A 375 -11.47 0.45 -12.78
N HIS A 376 -10.33 0.87 -13.35
CA HIS A 376 -9.18 1.54 -12.73
C HIS A 376 -8.57 0.87 -11.49
N VAL A 377 -8.79 -0.44 -11.33
CA VAL A 377 -8.14 -1.22 -10.27
C VAL A 377 -6.71 -1.50 -10.68
N THR A 378 -5.78 -1.10 -9.82
CA THR A 378 -4.35 -1.25 -10.06
C THR A 378 -3.72 -2.20 -9.05
N SER A 379 -2.81 -3.07 -9.49
CA SER A 379 -2.04 -3.97 -8.63
C SER A 379 -0.55 -3.89 -8.95
N TYR A 380 0.25 -3.59 -7.93
CA TYR A 380 1.71 -3.56 -7.99
C TYR A 380 2.31 -4.68 -7.13
N GLU A 381 3.11 -5.54 -7.76
CA GLU A 381 3.83 -6.65 -7.13
C GLU A 381 2.92 -7.61 -6.33
N GLY A 382 1.64 -7.67 -6.70
CA GLY A 382 0.66 -8.57 -6.07
C GLY A 382 0.88 -10.03 -6.44
N LYS A 383 0.62 -10.94 -5.49
CA LYS A 383 0.63 -12.39 -5.69
C LYS A 383 -0.80 -12.93 -5.59
N TRP A 384 -1.54 -12.82 -6.69
CA TRP A 384 -2.94 -13.20 -6.76
C TRP A 384 -3.07 -14.70 -7.05
N ARG A 385 -3.11 -15.53 -6.00
CA ARG A 385 -3.44 -16.94 -6.14
C ARG A 385 -4.88 -17.19 -5.78
N GLY A 386 -5.57 -17.88 -6.66
CA GLY A 386 -6.91 -18.39 -6.40
C GLY A 386 -7.05 -19.81 -6.88
N GLY A 387 -8.14 -20.42 -6.49
CA GLY A 387 -8.37 -21.82 -6.68
C GLY A 387 -8.94 -22.15 -8.03
N VAL A 388 -9.95 -21.37 -8.43
CA VAL A 388 -10.43 -21.36 -9.80
C VAL A 388 -9.58 -20.37 -10.59
N ALA A 389 -9.52 -19.11 -10.17
CA ALA A 389 -8.67 -18.11 -10.81
C ALA A 389 -7.99 -17.16 -9.83
N GLY A 390 -6.79 -16.68 -10.16
CA GLY A 390 -6.11 -15.62 -9.39
C GLY A 390 -6.93 -14.34 -9.35
N VAL A 391 -7.41 -13.90 -10.51
CA VAL A 391 -8.29 -12.73 -10.68
C VAL A 391 -9.56 -13.15 -11.42
N LEU A 392 -10.72 -12.71 -10.94
CA LEU A 392 -11.98 -12.78 -11.64
C LEU A 392 -12.42 -11.36 -12.02
N CYS A 393 -12.75 -11.12 -13.28
CA CYS A 393 -13.53 -9.95 -13.70
C CYS A 393 -14.97 -10.38 -13.93
N TRP A 394 -15.81 -10.12 -12.94
CA TRP A 394 -17.23 -10.47 -13.00
C TRP A 394 -18.06 -9.43 -13.74
N ALA A 395 -17.83 -8.16 -13.45
CA ALA A 395 -18.45 -7.05 -14.16
C ALA A 395 -17.33 -6.20 -14.73
N ASN A 396 -17.44 -5.90 -16.02
CA ASN A 396 -16.46 -5.11 -16.74
C ASN A 396 -17.02 -3.74 -17.07
N SER A 397 -16.14 -2.75 -17.04
CA SER A 397 -16.51 -1.36 -17.27
C SER A 397 -15.36 -0.59 -17.88
N GLU A 398 -14.12 -0.74 -17.39
CA GLU A 398 -12.95 0.05 -17.84
C GLU A 398 -11.60 -0.71 -17.75
N ASP A 399 -10.47 0.00 -17.65
CA ASP A 399 -9.07 -0.45 -17.59
C ASP A 399 -8.63 -1.01 -16.24
N TYR A 400 -8.00 -2.19 -16.26
CA TYR A 400 -7.32 -2.78 -15.11
C TYR A 400 -5.83 -2.84 -15.35
N MET A 401 -5.04 -2.45 -14.36
CA MET A 401 -3.58 -2.43 -14.47
C MET A 401 -2.93 -3.41 -13.50
N PHE A 402 -2.11 -4.33 -14.02
CA PHE A 402 -1.29 -5.23 -13.23
C PHE A 402 0.18 -5.02 -13.59
N GLN A 403 1.02 -4.73 -12.61
CA GLN A 403 2.45 -4.50 -12.83
C GLN A 403 3.28 -5.28 -11.82
N GLY A 404 4.16 -6.14 -12.32
CA GLY A 404 4.98 -7.03 -11.50
C GLY A 404 4.15 -8.12 -10.80
N GLY A 405 4.78 -8.84 -9.88
CA GLY A 405 4.15 -9.93 -9.13
C GLY A 405 3.74 -11.13 -9.99
N GLY A 406 2.75 -11.89 -9.48
CA GLY A 406 2.26 -13.10 -10.13
C GLY A 406 0.76 -13.29 -9.98
N ILE A 407 0.11 -13.76 -11.03
CA ILE A 407 -1.32 -14.10 -11.07
C ILE A 407 -1.43 -15.56 -11.48
N SER A 408 -2.02 -16.39 -10.62
CA SER A 408 -2.11 -17.83 -10.86
C SER A 408 -3.39 -18.41 -10.29
N GLY A 409 -3.87 -19.50 -10.86
CA GLY A 409 -4.90 -20.29 -10.19
C GLY A 409 -4.92 -21.74 -10.60
N GLY A 410 -5.71 -22.53 -9.88
CA GLY A 410 -5.84 -23.97 -10.13
C GLY A 410 -6.41 -24.30 -11.52
N LEU A 411 -7.22 -23.40 -12.09
CA LEU A 411 -7.64 -23.45 -13.49
C LEU A 411 -7.05 -22.30 -14.32
N ALA A 412 -7.21 -21.06 -13.85
CA ALA A 412 -6.80 -19.89 -14.61
C ALA A 412 -5.99 -18.84 -13.83
N GLY A 413 -5.16 -18.08 -14.52
CA GLY A 413 -4.58 -16.86 -13.95
C GLY A 413 -5.66 -15.78 -13.80
N ILE A 414 -6.16 -15.28 -14.93
CA ILE A 414 -7.26 -14.34 -15.03
C ILE A 414 -8.46 -15.03 -15.65
N MET A 415 -9.62 -14.89 -15.03
CA MET A 415 -10.92 -15.29 -15.56
C MET A 415 -11.79 -14.06 -15.74
N PHE A 416 -12.54 -13.96 -16.84
CA PHE A 416 -13.51 -12.89 -17.02
C PHE A 416 -14.81 -13.39 -17.66
N THR A 417 -15.92 -12.73 -17.38
CA THR A 417 -17.25 -13.23 -17.73
C THR A 417 -17.90 -12.43 -18.87
N THR A 418 -19.10 -12.87 -19.27
CA THR A 418 -19.98 -12.17 -20.21
C THR A 418 -21.08 -11.37 -19.51
N THR A 419 -21.00 -11.18 -18.19
CA THR A 419 -22.07 -10.55 -17.41
C THR A 419 -22.32 -9.14 -17.92
N ASN A 420 -23.60 -8.83 -18.17
CA ASN A 420 -24.01 -7.52 -18.63
C ASN A 420 -24.16 -6.58 -17.44
N GLN A 421 -23.38 -5.50 -17.41
CA GLN A 421 -23.48 -4.47 -16.39
C GLN A 421 -23.57 -3.10 -17.05
N ALA A 422 -24.65 -2.35 -16.75
CA ALA A 422 -24.90 -1.01 -17.31
C ALA A 422 -24.85 -0.93 -18.86
N GLY A 423 -25.18 -2.01 -19.57
CA GLY A 423 -25.15 -2.06 -21.04
C GLY A 423 -23.79 -2.48 -21.62
N HIS A 424 -22.80 -2.78 -20.77
CA HIS A 424 -21.52 -3.36 -21.17
C HIS A 424 -21.61 -4.89 -21.11
N TYR A 425 -21.52 -5.54 -22.27
CA TYR A 425 -21.64 -7.01 -22.42
C TYR A 425 -20.35 -7.77 -22.05
N GLY A 426 -19.89 -7.58 -20.81
CA GLY A 426 -18.71 -8.26 -20.26
C GLY A 426 -17.37 -7.79 -20.85
N GLY A 427 -16.42 -8.72 -20.99
CA GLY A 427 -15.06 -8.47 -21.50
C GLY A 427 -14.08 -8.08 -20.40
N ILE A 428 -12.86 -7.67 -20.78
CA ILE A 428 -11.89 -7.11 -19.84
C ILE A 428 -10.83 -6.26 -20.56
N HIS A 429 -10.54 -5.08 -20.03
CA HIS A 429 -9.42 -4.26 -20.47
C HIS A 429 -8.21 -4.49 -19.57
N LEU A 430 -7.14 -5.08 -20.09
CA LEU A 430 -5.96 -5.43 -19.30
C LEU A 430 -4.75 -4.64 -19.76
N HIS A 431 -4.13 -3.91 -18.83
CA HIS A 431 -2.78 -3.37 -18.95
C HIS A 431 -1.85 -4.15 -18.03
N MET A 432 -1.08 -5.07 -18.58
CA MET A 432 -0.21 -5.95 -17.82
C MET A 432 1.25 -5.68 -18.14
N TYR A 433 2.06 -5.43 -17.12
CA TYR A 433 3.48 -5.09 -17.27
C TYR A 433 4.35 -5.99 -16.39
N ARG A 434 5.15 -6.87 -17.01
CA ARG A 434 6.06 -7.79 -16.29
C ARG A 434 5.33 -8.70 -15.29
N VAL A 435 4.12 -9.12 -15.63
CA VAL A 435 3.32 -10.01 -14.78
C VAL A 435 3.68 -11.45 -15.10
N HIS A 436 3.92 -12.25 -14.06
CA HIS A 436 4.04 -13.69 -14.20
C HIS A 436 2.65 -14.32 -14.13
N MET A 437 2.18 -14.94 -15.20
CA MET A 437 0.87 -15.61 -15.26
C MET A 437 0.85 -16.97 -14.59
N GLY A 438 1.84 -17.22 -13.72
CA GLY A 438 1.88 -18.37 -12.84
C GLY A 438 1.84 -19.70 -13.58
N PHE A 439 1.53 -20.72 -12.80
CA PHE A 439 1.39 -22.07 -13.29
C PHE A 439 -0.10 -22.47 -13.27
N SER A 440 -0.73 -22.49 -14.44
CA SER A 440 -2.17 -22.76 -14.57
C SER A 440 -2.47 -23.46 -15.89
N PRO A 441 -3.56 -24.25 -15.97
CA PRO A 441 -4.07 -24.73 -17.25
C PRO A 441 -4.25 -23.62 -18.28
N VAL A 442 -4.87 -22.50 -17.89
CA VAL A 442 -5.14 -21.39 -18.80
C VAL A 442 -4.71 -20.06 -18.21
N SER A 443 -3.81 -19.30 -18.84
CA SER A 443 -3.41 -18.03 -18.22
C SER A 443 -4.54 -16.99 -18.20
N ILE A 444 -5.24 -16.79 -19.32
CA ILE A 444 -6.39 -15.88 -19.43
C ILE A 444 -7.57 -16.61 -20.05
N MET A 445 -8.70 -16.69 -19.34
CA MET A 445 -9.88 -17.44 -19.74
C MET A 445 -11.16 -16.60 -19.69
N GLN A 446 -11.94 -16.62 -20.75
CA GLN A 446 -13.31 -16.10 -20.73
C GLN A 446 -14.31 -17.22 -20.48
N VAL A 447 -15.33 -16.96 -19.67
CA VAL A 447 -16.45 -17.89 -19.41
C VAL A 447 -17.80 -17.21 -19.65
N LYS A 448 -18.78 -17.99 -20.13
CA LYS A 448 -20.14 -17.49 -20.35
C LYS A 448 -20.94 -17.51 -19.05
N THR A 449 -21.84 -16.55 -18.95
CA THR A 449 -22.90 -16.45 -17.93
C THR A 449 -24.25 -16.42 -18.63
N ASP A 450 -25.34 -16.26 -17.89
CA ASP A 450 -26.70 -16.22 -18.45
C ASP A 450 -26.90 -15.09 -19.48
N ASP A 451 -26.07 -14.04 -19.44
CA ASP A 451 -26.10 -12.89 -20.37
C ASP A 451 -25.43 -13.16 -21.73
N TYR A 452 -25.02 -14.40 -22.02
CA TYR A 452 -24.30 -14.73 -23.25
C TYR A 452 -25.20 -14.67 -24.50
N GLY A 453 -25.17 -13.52 -25.17
CA GLY A 453 -25.96 -13.24 -26.36
C GLY A 453 -25.31 -13.60 -27.71
N ALA A 454 -25.68 -12.85 -28.74
CA ALA A 454 -25.16 -13.02 -30.11
C ALA A 454 -23.71 -12.54 -30.28
N LYS A 455 -23.27 -11.61 -29.43
CA LYS A 455 -21.88 -11.12 -29.31
C LYS A 455 -21.60 -10.81 -27.84
N CYS A 456 -20.36 -10.97 -27.41
CA CYS A 456 -19.89 -10.48 -26.11
C CYS A 456 -18.56 -9.72 -26.29
N ALA A 457 -18.27 -8.79 -25.39
CA ALA A 457 -16.97 -8.13 -25.39
C ALA A 457 -15.90 -9.13 -24.96
N GLY A 458 -14.72 -9.04 -25.59
CA GLY A 458 -13.60 -9.91 -25.32
C GLY A 458 -12.49 -9.26 -24.51
N LEU A 459 -11.28 -9.71 -24.79
CA LEU A 459 -10.05 -9.19 -24.22
C LEU A 459 -9.54 -8.01 -25.06
N TYR A 460 -9.21 -6.91 -24.40
CA TYR A 460 -8.59 -5.74 -25.00
C TYR A 460 -7.52 -5.16 -24.05
N GLY A 461 -6.66 -4.28 -24.57
CA GLY A 461 -5.58 -3.65 -23.79
C GLY A 461 -4.18 -4.05 -24.23
N GLU A 462 -3.23 -4.02 -23.31
CA GLU A 462 -1.81 -4.22 -23.56
C GLU A 462 -1.19 -5.25 -22.60
N LEU A 463 -0.62 -6.32 -23.14
CA LEU A 463 0.16 -7.32 -22.43
C LEU A 463 1.65 -7.12 -22.76
N HIS A 464 2.40 -6.55 -21.83
CA HIS A 464 3.80 -6.19 -22.03
C HIS A 464 4.73 -7.01 -21.14
N ALA A 465 5.55 -7.86 -21.77
CA ALA A 465 6.43 -8.83 -21.09
C ALA A 465 5.68 -9.70 -20.05
N VAL A 466 4.45 -10.07 -20.37
CA VAL A 466 3.67 -11.03 -19.59
C VAL A 466 4.27 -12.42 -19.82
N ARG A 467 4.55 -13.15 -18.74
CA ARG A 467 5.19 -14.48 -18.82
C ARG A 467 4.17 -15.57 -18.59
N HIS A 468 3.96 -16.39 -19.60
CA HIS A 468 3.08 -17.54 -19.59
C HIS A 468 3.91 -18.81 -19.33
N GLU A 469 4.29 -19.05 -18.08
CA GLU A 469 5.19 -20.14 -17.72
C GLU A 469 4.41 -21.43 -17.43
N GLN A 470 4.83 -22.56 -18.03
CA GLN A 470 4.27 -23.89 -17.80
C GLN A 470 2.74 -23.93 -17.98
N VAL A 471 2.27 -23.36 -19.08
CA VAL A 471 0.85 -23.33 -19.42
C VAL A 471 0.37 -24.73 -19.74
N GLY A 472 -0.71 -25.15 -19.08
CA GLY A 472 -1.26 -26.48 -19.22
C GLY A 472 -2.02 -26.75 -20.51
N GLU A 473 -2.80 -25.78 -20.98
CA GLU A 473 -3.73 -25.92 -22.11
C GLU A 473 -3.62 -24.76 -23.12
N CYS A 474 -3.69 -23.51 -22.66
CA CYS A 474 -3.58 -22.33 -23.53
C CYS A 474 -3.22 -21.06 -22.75
N ALA A 475 -2.49 -20.13 -23.38
CA ALA A 475 -2.17 -18.84 -22.79
C ALA A 475 -3.41 -17.95 -22.74
N ILE A 476 -4.18 -17.91 -23.83
CA ILE A 476 -5.40 -17.10 -23.91
C ILE A 476 -6.52 -17.94 -24.51
N PHE A 477 -7.67 -17.95 -23.85
CA PHE A 477 -8.91 -18.50 -24.35
C PHE A 477 -10.04 -17.48 -24.18
N THR A 478 -10.63 -17.04 -25.29
CA THR A 478 -11.85 -16.22 -25.29
C THR A 478 -13.00 -16.97 -25.96
N LEU A 479 -14.25 -16.62 -25.65
CA LEU A 479 -15.39 -17.32 -26.23
C LEU A 479 -15.47 -17.15 -27.75
N ARG A 480 -16.14 -18.07 -28.46
CA ARG A 480 -16.30 -18.01 -29.93
C ARG A 480 -16.85 -16.69 -30.43
N LYS A 481 -17.83 -16.14 -29.71
CA LYS A 481 -18.53 -14.89 -30.07
C LYS A 481 -17.92 -13.64 -29.43
N SER A 482 -16.74 -13.79 -28.82
CA SER A 482 -16.03 -12.72 -28.15
C SER A 482 -15.42 -11.75 -29.15
N ASP A 483 -15.64 -10.46 -28.98
CA ASP A 483 -15.05 -9.41 -29.81
C ASP A 483 -13.80 -8.83 -29.13
N ASN A 484 -12.64 -9.21 -29.64
CA ASN A 484 -11.34 -8.80 -29.13
C ASN A 484 -10.82 -7.63 -29.98
N ASP A 485 -11.16 -6.41 -29.57
CA ASP A 485 -10.76 -5.18 -30.26
C ASP A 485 -9.56 -4.51 -29.56
N GLY A 486 -8.50 -4.21 -30.30
CA GLY A 486 -7.39 -3.40 -29.79
C GLY A 486 -6.42 -4.11 -28.85
N LEU A 487 -6.45 -5.44 -28.74
CA LEU A 487 -5.48 -6.20 -27.93
C LEU A 487 -4.06 -6.09 -28.51
N ARG A 488 -3.11 -5.68 -27.68
CA ARG A 488 -1.69 -5.57 -28.01
C ARG A 488 -0.87 -6.48 -27.11
N VAL A 489 -0.03 -7.34 -27.69
CA VAL A 489 1.00 -8.08 -26.98
C VAL A 489 2.34 -7.51 -27.42
N VAL A 490 3.08 -6.93 -26.47
CA VAL A 490 4.30 -6.18 -26.71
C VAL A 490 5.46 -6.89 -26.01
N GLY A 491 6.61 -7.00 -26.68
CA GLY A 491 7.79 -7.66 -26.11
C GLY A 491 7.71 -9.20 -26.07
N GLY A 492 6.83 -9.81 -26.85
CA GLY A 492 6.67 -11.27 -26.94
C GLY A 492 5.88 -11.89 -25.78
N TRP A 493 5.86 -13.22 -25.74
CA TRP A 493 4.92 -14.00 -24.92
C TRP A 493 5.52 -14.63 -23.65
N GLY A 494 6.85 -14.70 -23.53
CA GLY A 494 7.50 -15.35 -22.37
C GLY A 494 6.86 -16.71 -22.04
N PHE A 495 6.70 -17.57 -23.05
CA PHE A 495 5.77 -18.70 -23.02
C PHE A 495 6.49 -20.04 -22.94
N SER A 496 5.98 -20.94 -22.11
CA SER A 496 6.37 -22.36 -22.09
C SER A 496 5.16 -23.26 -21.85
N TRP A 497 5.17 -24.43 -22.49
CA TRP A 497 4.19 -25.47 -22.24
C TRP A 497 4.53 -26.23 -20.96
N SER A 498 3.50 -26.62 -20.21
CA SER A 498 3.59 -27.68 -19.21
C SER A 498 3.79 -29.03 -19.90
N ASP A 499 4.45 -29.95 -19.20
CA ASP A 499 4.41 -31.37 -19.58
C ASP A 499 2.97 -31.90 -19.52
N ILE A 500 2.63 -32.86 -20.40
CA ILE A 500 1.36 -33.57 -20.37
C ILE A 500 1.51 -34.87 -19.59
N TYR A 501 0.69 -35.05 -18.55
CA TYR A 501 0.62 -36.30 -17.82
C TYR A 501 -0.55 -37.19 -18.30
N ARG A 502 -0.25 -38.43 -18.70
CA ARG A 502 -1.25 -39.39 -19.21
C ARG A 502 -2.12 -40.02 -18.10
N GLU A 503 -1.59 -40.15 -16.89
CA GLU A 503 -2.26 -40.74 -15.73
C GLU A 503 -2.13 -39.84 -14.49
N TYR A 504 -2.97 -38.83 -14.30
CA TYR A 504 -2.79 -37.88 -13.19
C TYR A 504 -2.63 -38.60 -11.82
N PRO A 505 -1.43 -38.64 -11.20
CA PRO A 505 -1.26 -39.27 -9.90
C PRO A 505 -1.93 -38.40 -8.84
N THR A 506 -2.26 -38.99 -7.69
CA THR A 506 -2.79 -38.24 -6.53
C THR A 506 -1.85 -37.13 -6.04
N ALA A 507 -0.56 -37.23 -6.37
CA ALA A 507 0.42 -36.16 -6.31
C ALA A 507 1.09 -36.05 -7.69
N PRO A 508 0.62 -35.16 -8.58
CA PRO A 508 1.31 -34.92 -9.85
C PRO A 508 2.75 -34.48 -9.59
N PRO A 509 3.71 -34.83 -10.46
CA PRO A 509 5.06 -34.30 -10.35
C PRO A 509 5.00 -32.78 -10.28
N ASN A 510 5.95 -32.21 -9.54
CA ASN A 510 6.16 -30.78 -9.50
C ASN A 510 6.23 -30.31 -10.96
N TRP A 511 5.19 -29.59 -11.41
CA TRP A 511 5.09 -28.81 -12.64
C TRP A 511 4.16 -29.33 -13.76
N ALA A 512 3.27 -30.28 -13.47
CA ALA A 512 2.18 -30.62 -14.40
C ALA A 512 0.94 -29.73 -14.15
N TYR A 513 0.56 -28.94 -15.16
CA TYR A 513 -0.57 -28.01 -15.11
C TYR A 513 -1.58 -28.20 -16.24
N ASN A 514 -1.42 -29.21 -17.10
CA ASN A 514 -2.44 -29.60 -18.09
C ASN A 514 -3.73 -30.06 -17.39
N LEU A 515 -4.89 -29.94 -18.01
CA LEU A 515 -6.11 -30.45 -17.39
C LEU A 515 -6.01 -31.96 -17.14
N PRO A 516 -6.62 -32.49 -16.07
CA PRO A 516 -6.71 -33.93 -15.88
C PRO A 516 -7.41 -34.62 -17.08
N PRO A 517 -6.94 -35.79 -17.56
CA PRO A 517 -7.50 -36.52 -18.71
C PRO A 517 -9.00 -36.80 -18.65
N ASP A 518 -9.53 -36.80 -17.44
CA ASP A 518 -10.90 -37.10 -17.10
C ASP A 518 -11.77 -35.81 -17.12
N ILE A 519 -11.16 -34.63 -16.97
CA ILE A 519 -11.76 -33.32 -17.30
C ILE A 519 -11.64 -33.05 -18.81
N GLN A 520 -10.47 -33.27 -19.39
CA GLN A 520 -10.20 -33.07 -20.82
C GLN A 520 -9.36 -34.24 -21.36
N PRO A 521 -9.91 -35.07 -22.26
CA PRO A 521 -9.19 -36.20 -22.85
C PRO A 521 -7.84 -35.79 -23.45
N TYR A 522 -6.84 -36.69 -23.38
CA TYR A 522 -5.48 -36.42 -23.87
C TYR A 522 -5.45 -35.96 -25.34
N ASP A 523 -6.31 -36.53 -26.20
CA ASP A 523 -6.46 -36.15 -27.60
C ASP A 523 -7.11 -34.77 -27.80
N LYS A 524 -7.52 -34.09 -26.72
CA LYS A 524 -8.02 -32.71 -26.71
C LYS A 524 -7.10 -31.71 -26.01
N GLN A 525 -6.13 -32.16 -25.22
CA GLN A 525 -5.19 -31.28 -24.48
C GLN A 525 -4.19 -30.54 -25.37
N GLN A 526 -3.77 -29.35 -24.97
CA GLN A 526 -2.71 -28.53 -25.59
C GLN A 526 -2.82 -28.36 -27.12
N ARG A 527 -4.05 -28.28 -27.65
CA ARG A 527 -4.25 -28.17 -29.11
C ARG A 527 -3.91 -26.79 -29.67
N CYS A 528 -3.93 -25.74 -28.85
CA CYS A 528 -3.62 -24.39 -29.30
C CYS A 528 -3.17 -23.49 -28.15
N ALA A 529 -2.14 -22.67 -28.39
CA ALA A 529 -1.65 -21.72 -27.39
C ALA A 529 -2.61 -20.53 -27.21
N VAL A 530 -3.28 -20.07 -28.27
CA VAL A 530 -4.17 -18.90 -28.21
C VAL A 530 -5.45 -19.13 -29.00
N TYR A 531 -6.59 -19.10 -28.31
CA TYR A 531 -7.91 -19.20 -28.90
C TYR A 531 -8.67 -17.87 -28.76
N LEU A 532 -8.97 -17.24 -29.90
CA LEU A 532 -9.66 -15.96 -29.96
C LEU A 532 -10.97 -16.08 -30.76
N GLY A 533 -12.00 -15.38 -30.32
CA GLY A 533 -13.25 -15.21 -31.06
C GLY A 533 -13.06 -14.35 -32.32
N ALA A 534 -13.84 -13.29 -32.43
CA ALA A 534 -13.57 -12.22 -33.39
C ALA A 534 -12.37 -11.38 -32.92
N VAL A 535 -11.52 -10.97 -33.85
CA VAL A 535 -10.38 -10.08 -33.58
C VAL A 535 -10.41 -8.88 -34.53
N LYS A 536 -10.07 -7.71 -33.99
CA LYS A 536 -10.01 -6.43 -34.71
C LYS A 536 -8.96 -5.54 -34.07
N GLY A 537 -8.20 -4.78 -34.86
CA GLY A 537 -7.21 -3.84 -34.33
C GLY A 537 -6.11 -4.44 -33.43
N VAL A 538 -5.87 -5.75 -33.53
CA VAL A 538 -4.93 -6.48 -32.66
C VAL A 538 -3.48 -6.41 -33.16
N SER A 539 -2.53 -6.46 -32.24
CA SER A 539 -1.10 -6.47 -32.56
C SER A 539 -0.36 -7.44 -31.63
N PHE A 540 0.11 -8.56 -32.16
CA PHE A 540 0.94 -9.53 -31.45
C PHE A 540 2.38 -9.38 -31.92
N ASP A 541 3.23 -8.78 -31.09
CA ASP A 541 4.63 -8.55 -31.41
C ASP A 541 5.53 -9.64 -30.81
N ALA A 542 6.63 -9.98 -31.49
CA ALA A 542 7.52 -11.10 -31.15
C ALA A 542 8.95 -10.67 -30.77
N LEU A 543 9.20 -9.38 -30.58
CA LEU A 543 10.56 -8.79 -30.54
C LEU A 543 11.48 -9.33 -29.44
N ASP A 544 10.98 -9.50 -28.21
CA ASP A 544 11.86 -9.69 -27.05
C ASP A 544 11.83 -11.12 -26.44
N ALA A 545 10.82 -11.95 -26.72
CA ALA A 545 10.61 -13.21 -25.96
C ALA A 545 10.20 -14.44 -26.80
N PHE A 546 10.61 -14.49 -28.07
CA PHE A 546 10.20 -15.49 -29.07
C PHE A 546 8.69 -15.45 -29.40
N ALA A 547 8.36 -15.87 -30.62
CA ALA A 547 6.97 -16.10 -31.01
C ALA A 547 6.40 -17.30 -30.24
N LEU A 548 5.08 -17.38 -30.13
CA LEU A 548 4.44 -18.59 -29.64
C LEU A 548 4.78 -19.81 -30.52
N VAL A 549 4.84 -20.96 -29.88
CA VAL A 549 5.15 -22.24 -30.53
C VAL A 549 4.02 -23.25 -30.29
N PRO A 550 3.71 -24.10 -31.28
CA PRO A 550 2.77 -25.19 -31.08
C PRO A 550 3.30 -26.13 -29.98
N SER A 551 2.40 -26.84 -29.30
CA SER A 551 2.82 -27.80 -28.27
C SER A 551 3.71 -28.89 -28.87
N ALA A 552 4.88 -29.08 -28.28
CA ALA A 552 5.79 -30.17 -28.65
C ALA A 552 5.22 -31.56 -28.30
N ASN A 553 4.21 -31.60 -27.43
CA ASN A 553 3.56 -32.84 -27.01
C ASN A 553 2.56 -33.36 -28.06
N ARG A 554 2.32 -32.59 -29.14
CA ARG A 554 1.31 -32.91 -30.17
C ARG A 554 1.73 -32.51 -31.57
N ALA A 555 1.57 -33.44 -32.50
CA ALA A 555 1.86 -33.21 -33.91
C ALA A 555 0.81 -32.30 -34.59
N ASP A 556 -0.42 -32.29 -34.10
CA ASP A 556 -1.56 -31.52 -34.65
C ASP A 556 -1.80 -30.19 -33.91
N ALA A 557 -0.93 -29.82 -32.96
CA ALA A 557 -1.06 -28.55 -32.26
C ALA A 557 -0.81 -27.37 -33.20
N ILE A 558 -1.65 -26.36 -33.06
CA ILE A 558 -1.51 -25.07 -33.74
C ILE A 558 -1.08 -24.00 -32.74
N VAL A 559 -0.62 -22.85 -33.23
CA VAL A 559 -0.26 -21.74 -32.34
C VAL A 559 -1.50 -20.97 -31.95
N ALA A 560 -2.27 -20.52 -32.94
CA ALA A 560 -3.46 -19.74 -32.69
C ALA A 560 -4.63 -20.17 -33.55
N ARG A 561 -5.83 -20.06 -32.98
CA ARG A 561 -7.09 -20.15 -33.70
C ARG A 561 -7.89 -18.87 -33.49
N ILE A 562 -8.39 -18.34 -34.60
CA ILE A 562 -9.19 -17.12 -34.67
C ILE A 562 -10.51 -17.46 -35.37
N GLU A 563 -11.63 -17.29 -34.69
CA GLU A 563 -12.95 -17.59 -35.27
C GLU A 563 -13.31 -16.58 -36.37
N TYR A 564 -12.98 -15.30 -36.18
CA TYR A 564 -13.26 -14.28 -37.19
C TYR A 564 -12.21 -13.16 -37.23
N LEU A 565 -11.63 -12.93 -38.40
CA LEU A 565 -10.69 -11.84 -38.66
C LEU A 565 -11.42 -10.66 -39.34
N ALA A 566 -11.74 -9.61 -38.58
CA ALA A 566 -12.37 -8.41 -39.15
C ALA A 566 -11.39 -7.62 -40.01
N ALA A 567 -11.84 -6.76 -40.94
CA ALA A 567 -10.96 -5.86 -41.65
C ALA A 567 -10.56 -4.71 -40.73
N HIS A 568 -9.26 -4.41 -40.69
CA HIS A 568 -8.73 -3.27 -39.96
C HIS A 568 -7.44 -2.81 -40.64
N ASP A 569 -7.13 -1.52 -40.55
CA ASP A 569 -5.96 -0.92 -41.20
C ASP A 569 -4.62 -1.41 -40.59
N ARG A 570 -4.67 -1.93 -39.38
CA ARG A 570 -3.53 -2.40 -38.59
C ARG A 570 -3.89 -3.68 -37.84
N GLN A 571 -3.52 -4.82 -38.39
CA GLN A 571 -3.48 -6.09 -37.67
C GLN A 571 -2.09 -6.70 -37.84
N ASP A 572 -1.41 -6.95 -36.72
CA ASP A 572 -0.14 -7.64 -36.70
C ASP A 572 -0.29 -8.96 -35.95
N LEU A 573 -0.08 -10.07 -36.64
CA LEU A 573 -0.15 -11.42 -36.06
C LEU A 573 1.23 -12.08 -35.97
N GLY A 574 2.33 -11.33 -36.19
CA GLY A 574 3.68 -11.89 -36.27
C GLY A 574 4.14 -12.65 -35.02
N GLY A 575 3.69 -12.21 -33.84
CA GLY A 575 3.93 -12.84 -32.55
C GLY A 575 3.19 -14.16 -32.34
N LEU A 576 2.22 -14.50 -33.19
CA LEU A 576 1.54 -15.81 -33.22
C LEU A 576 2.32 -16.85 -34.06
N GLY A 577 3.54 -16.54 -34.49
CA GLY A 577 4.41 -17.47 -35.18
C GLY A 577 4.09 -17.60 -36.68
N SER A 578 4.43 -18.74 -37.25
CA SER A 578 4.27 -18.97 -38.69
C SER A 578 2.81 -19.17 -39.07
N GLU A 579 2.39 -18.58 -40.19
CA GLU A 579 1.04 -18.74 -40.76
C GLU A 579 0.59 -20.20 -40.91
N ARG A 580 1.54 -21.14 -41.09
CA ARG A 580 1.24 -22.59 -41.17
C ARG A 580 0.60 -23.17 -39.91
N TYR A 581 0.74 -22.48 -38.78
CA TYR A 581 0.18 -22.87 -37.47
C TYR A 581 -0.93 -21.92 -37.02
N LEU A 582 -1.44 -21.08 -37.92
CA LEU A 582 -2.58 -20.21 -37.66
C LEU A 582 -3.82 -20.79 -38.33
N GLN A 583 -4.89 -20.97 -37.56
CA GLN A 583 -6.20 -21.36 -38.07
C GLN A 583 -7.15 -20.17 -38.01
N ILE A 584 -7.55 -19.65 -39.17
CA ILE A 584 -8.53 -18.56 -39.27
C ILE A 584 -9.79 -19.12 -39.91
N ILE A 585 -10.90 -19.16 -39.16
CA ILE A 585 -12.15 -19.81 -39.59
C ILE A 585 -12.92 -18.92 -40.57
N GLY A 586 -13.09 -17.63 -40.24
CA GLY A 586 -13.67 -16.62 -41.11
C GLY A 586 -12.80 -15.37 -41.20
N LYS A 587 -12.87 -14.66 -42.32
CA LYS A 587 -12.23 -13.35 -42.49
C LYS A 587 -13.06 -12.41 -43.34
N GLU A 588 -13.02 -11.11 -43.06
CA GLU A 588 -13.56 -10.11 -43.98
C GLU A 588 -12.72 -10.05 -45.27
N PRO A 589 -13.33 -9.78 -46.45
CA PRO A 589 -12.59 -9.73 -47.71
C PRO A 589 -11.44 -8.73 -47.73
N ALA A 590 -11.59 -7.60 -47.01
CA ALA A 590 -10.57 -6.56 -46.89
C ALA A 590 -9.55 -6.83 -45.77
N ALA A 591 -9.73 -7.88 -44.96
CA ALA A 591 -8.77 -8.25 -43.93
C ALA A 591 -7.49 -8.79 -44.60
N SER A 592 -6.43 -7.99 -44.58
CA SER A 592 -5.11 -8.41 -45.03
C SER A 592 -4.29 -8.91 -43.85
N LEU A 593 -3.79 -10.14 -43.95
CA LEU A 593 -2.65 -10.56 -43.15
C LEU A 593 -1.45 -9.84 -43.74
N THR A 594 -0.90 -8.88 -43.02
CA THR A 594 0.44 -8.38 -43.32
C THR A 594 1.37 -9.09 -42.36
N PRO A 595 1.90 -10.29 -42.69
CA PRO A 595 3.02 -10.82 -41.94
C PRO A 595 4.15 -9.80 -42.12
N ARG A 596 4.41 -8.99 -41.10
CA ARG A 596 5.61 -8.16 -41.11
C ARG A 596 6.78 -9.12 -41.09
N ARG A 597 7.37 -9.40 -42.27
CA ARG A 597 8.81 -9.66 -42.33
C ARG A 597 9.44 -8.50 -41.60
N GLY A 598 10.06 -8.81 -40.45
CA GLY A 598 10.44 -7.84 -39.43
C GLY A 598 10.76 -6.50 -40.05
N ARG A 599 9.97 -5.47 -39.69
CA ARG A 599 10.36 -4.08 -39.91
C ARG A 599 11.85 -4.02 -39.66
N THR A 600 12.64 -3.53 -40.62
CA THR A 600 14.09 -3.41 -40.48
C THR A 600 14.35 -2.95 -39.08
N LEU A 601 14.97 -3.83 -38.28
CA LEU A 601 15.07 -3.75 -36.83
C LEU A 601 15.15 -2.29 -36.39
N ARG A 602 15.99 -1.46 -37.02
CA ARG A 602 16.13 -0.01 -36.81
C ARG A 602 14.88 0.90 -36.73
N GLU A 603 13.83 0.76 -37.55
CA GLU A 603 12.63 1.63 -37.44
C GLU A 603 11.60 1.06 -36.47
N GLY A 604 11.56 -0.28 -36.37
CA GLY A 604 10.98 -0.99 -35.24
C GLY A 604 11.68 -0.48 -33.99
N ASP A 605 12.95 -0.82 -33.78
CA ASP A 605 13.87 -0.42 -32.73
C ASP A 605 13.91 1.08 -32.45
N ALA A 606 13.59 1.98 -33.38
CA ALA A 606 13.48 3.42 -33.08
C ALA A 606 12.10 3.78 -32.49
N LEU A 607 11.02 3.23 -33.04
CA LEU A 607 9.68 3.38 -32.45
C LEU A 607 9.59 2.61 -31.12
N ILE A 608 10.22 1.43 -31.09
CA ILE A 608 10.42 0.52 -29.98
C ILE A 608 11.35 1.19 -28.96
N ALA A 609 12.51 1.73 -29.30
CA ALA A 609 13.34 2.48 -28.33
C ALA A 609 12.68 3.79 -27.86
N SER A 610 11.68 4.30 -28.58
CA SER A 610 10.88 5.45 -28.14
C SER A 610 9.63 5.06 -27.31
N GLN A 611 9.17 3.80 -27.39
CA GLN A 611 7.93 3.32 -26.77
C GLN A 611 8.13 2.14 -25.78
N HIS A 612 9.27 1.46 -25.84
CA HIS A 612 9.63 0.26 -25.08
C HIS A 612 10.60 0.63 -23.96
N HIS A 613 10.16 0.24 -22.78
CA HIS A 613 10.78 0.49 -21.50
C HIS A 613 10.97 -0.85 -20.77
N ILE A 614 11.46 -1.92 -21.42
CA ILE A 614 11.79 -3.18 -20.73
C ILE A 614 13.10 -3.76 -21.26
N ARG A 615 14.19 -3.58 -20.49
CA ARG A 615 15.31 -4.53 -20.34
C ARG A 615 15.76 -4.50 -18.88
N GLY A 616 16.24 -5.66 -18.39
CA GLY A 616 16.64 -6.00 -17.02
C GLY A 616 16.24 -4.97 -15.96
N GLY A 617 15.14 -5.21 -15.24
CA GLY A 617 14.72 -4.30 -14.16
C GLY A 617 15.90 -3.93 -13.27
N ASN A 618 15.94 -2.68 -12.82
CA ASN A 618 17.04 -2.15 -12.00
C ASN A 618 17.47 -3.19 -10.97
N LEU A 619 18.70 -3.68 -11.10
CA LEU A 619 19.24 -4.71 -10.22
C LEU A 619 19.48 -4.16 -8.81
N LEU A 620 19.41 -2.84 -8.62
CA LEU A 620 19.48 -2.21 -7.32
C LEU A 620 18.15 -2.32 -6.56
N ARG A 621 18.23 -2.39 -5.24
CA ARG A 621 17.09 -2.09 -4.38
C ARG A 621 16.64 -0.64 -4.60
N ASN A 622 15.37 -0.35 -4.34
CA ASN A 622 14.80 1.00 -4.57
C ASN A 622 15.65 2.06 -3.84
N PRO A 623 16.36 2.95 -4.57
CA PRO A 623 17.33 3.86 -3.98
C PRO A 623 16.68 5.01 -3.20
N GLU A 624 15.35 5.15 -3.24
CA GLU A 624 14.61 6.17 -2.50
C GLU A 624 14.23 5.75 -1.08
N ARG A 625 14.34 4.46 -0.76
CA ARG A 625 14.07 3.95 0.58
C ARG A 625 15.38 4.00 1.38
N GLY A 626 15.37 4.70 2.50
CA GLY A 626 16.55 4.88 3.36
C GLY A 626 17.20 3.57 3.77
N GLU A 627 16.40 2.52 3.96
CA GLU A 627 16.87 1.18 4.32
C GLU A 627 17.62 0.42 3.20
N ASN A 628 17.66 0.94 1.97
CA ASN A 628 18.25 0.26 0.81
C ASN A 628 19.66 0.71 0.44
N TRP A 629 20.16 1.74 1.12
CA TRP A 629 21.50 2.26 0.90
C TRP A 629 22.23 2.46 2.22
N GLU A 630 23.56 2.43 2.14
CA GLU A 630 24.46 2.65 3.26
C GLU A 630 25.40 3.80 2.93
N THR A 631 25.89 4.47 3.98
CA THR A 631 26.81 5.59 3.86
C THR A 631 27.99 5.40 4.79
N GLN A 632 29.15 5.87 4.38
CA GLN A 632 30.35 5.95 5.23
C GLN A 632 31.01 7.31 5.01
N ASN A 633 31.56 7.89 6.08
CA ASN A 633 32.36 9.12 6.03
C ASN A 633 31.66 10.32 5.34
N GLY A 634 30.35 10.51 5.57
CA GLY A 634 29.57 11.61 4.98
C GLY A 634 28.08 11.49 5.31
N GLY A 635 27.30 12.54 5.04
CA GLY A 635 25.86 12.56 5.29
C GLY A 635 25.05 12.44 4.00
N VAL A 636 24.11 11.50 3.93
CA VAL A 636 23.13 11.44 2.84
C VAL A 636 21.81 11.98 3.33
N VAL A 637 21.25 12.92 2.57
CA VAL A 637 19.91 13.47 2.81
C VAL A 637 19.07 13.13 1.59
N VAL A 638 18.10 12.22 1.77
CA VAL A 638 17.05 12.02 0.77
C VAL A 638 16.04 13.15 0.94
N TYR A 639 15.96 14.05 -0.02
CA TYR A 639 14.98 15.13 0.00
C TYR A 639 13.63 14.63 -0.53
N PRO A 640 12.52 14.82 0.22
CA PRO A 640 11.23 15.10 -0.40
C PRO A 640 11.22 16.57 -0.93
N PRO A 641 10.47 16.85 -2.01
CA PRO A 641 10.54 18.12 -2.72
C PRO A 641 9.88 19.22 -1.87
N LEU A 642 10.44 20.43 -1.83
CA LEU A 642 9.71 21.72 -1.77
C LEU A 642 10.63 22.94 -1.56
N GLY A 643 11.84 22.79 -1.01
CA GLY A 643 12.71 23.94 -0.68
C GLY A 643 13.82 24.25 -1.70
N GLU A 644 14.62 23.26 -2.10
CA GLU A 644 15.82 23.45 -2.94
C GLU A 644 15.58 23.24 -4.45
N GLU A 645 14.43 22.70 -4.86
CA GLU A 645 14.10 22.45 -6.28
C GLU A 645 14.13 23.73 -7.14
N ALA A 646 13.80 24.88 -6.56
CA ALA A 646 13.85 26.16 -7.27
C ALA A 646 15.26 26.52 -7.75
N ALA A 647 16.31 25.96 -7.13
CA ALA A 647 17.71 26.20 -7.50
C ALA A 647 18.29 25.12 -8.42
N VAL A 648 17.71 23.92 -8.45
CA VAL A 648 18.15 22.80 -9.29
C VAL A 648 17.18 22.64 -10.46
N TYR A 649 17.42 23.39 -11.52
CA TYR A 649 16.62 23.31 -12.75
C TYR A 649 16.65 21.88 -13.30
N THR A 650 15.48 21.23 -13.44
CA THR A 650 15.33 19.93 -14.12
C THR A 650 15.06 20.16 -15.60
N PRO A 651 16.04 19.89 -16.49
CA PRO A 651 15.87 20.04 -17.93
C PRO A 651 14.70 19.22 -18.42
N ARG A 652 14.08 19.68 -19.52
CA ARG A 652 12.99 18.96 -20.20
C ARG A 652 13.33 17.49 -20.45
N ALA A 653 14.56 17.18 -20.87
CA ALA A 653 15.02 15.81 -21.11
C ALA A 653 14.96 14.92 -19.86
N LEU A 654 15.21 15.46 -18.66
CA LEU A 654 15.07 14.73 -17.41
C LEU A 654 13.60 14.51 -17.05
N ARG A 655 12.75 15.51 -17.26
CA ARG A 655 11.31 15.43 -16.98
C ARG A 655 10.57 14.49 -17.93
N GLU A 656 10.94 14.49 -19.20
CA GLU A 656 10.41 13.54 -20.21
C GLU A 656 10.80 12.10 -19.89
N ARG A 657 11.98 11.91 -19.27
CA ARG A 657 12.53 10.60 -18.94
C ARG A 657 12.09 10.02 -17.59
N TYR A 658 11.97 10.85 -16.56
CA TYR A 658 11.72 10.41 -15.17
C TYR A 658 10.44 10.99 -14.55
N GLY A 659 9.60 11.68 -15.34
CA GLY A 659 8.35 12.28 -14.89
C GLY A 659 8.49 13.77 -14.56
N SER A 660 7.36 14.45 -14.38
CA SER A 660 7.30 15.90 -14.18
C SER A 660 7.99 16.39 -12.90
N ALA A 661 8.15 15.51 -11.91
CA ALA A 661 8.81 15.77 -10.63
C ALA A 661 9.72 14.57 -10.24
N PRO A 662 10.91 14.44 -10.85
CA PRO A 662 11.81 13.34 -10.55
C PRO A 662 12.37 13.47 -9.13
N LYS A 663 12.37 12.38 -8.35
CA LYS A 663 13.04 12.41 -7.04
C LYS A 663 14.55 12.49 -7.19
N MET A 664 15.17 13.22 -6.27
CA MET A 664 16.60 13.47 -6.22
C MET A 664 17.20 12.92 -4.93
N ILE A 665 18.36 12.27 -5.04
CA ILE A 665 19.19 11.90 -3.89
C ILE A 665 20.29 12.93 -3.78
N LYS A 666 20.41 13.62 -2.63
CA LYS A 666 21.51 14.53 -2.37
C LYS A 666 22.56 13.82 -1.52
N LEU A 667 23.76 13.70 -2.05
CA LEU A 667 24.94 13.27 -1.32
C LEU A 667 25.69 14.53 -0.88
N ASP A 668 25.74 14.79 0.42
CA ASP A 668 26.48 15.93 0.99
C ASP A 668 27.79 15.41 1.60
N PRO A 669 28.96 15.85 1.10
CA PRO A 669 30.21 15.35 1.65
C PRO A 669 30.46 15.85 3.08
N LEU A 670 29.77 16.90 3.55
CA LEU A 670 29.92 17.47 4.90
C LEU A 670 31.39 17.71 5.31
N GLY A 671 32.25 18.07 4.35
CA GLY A 671 33.69 18.31 4.57
C GLY A 671 34.57 17.05 4.61
N HIS A 672 34.03 15.87 4.31
CA HIS A 672 34.81 14.63 4.21
C HIS A 672 35.30 14.41 2.77
N GLU A 673 36.62 14.23 2.60
CA GLU A 673 37.24 14.00 1.30
C GLU A 673 36.90 12.64 0.65
N ASN A 674 36.27 11.73 1.40
CA ASN A 674 35.93 10.36 0.96
C ASN A 674 34.52 9.95 1.36
N ALA A 675 33.54 10.85 1.19
CA ALA A 675 32.13 10.48 1.35
C ALA A 675 31.81 9.28 0.44
N PHE A 676 31.13 8.29 1.01
CA PHE A 676 30.86 7.00 0.38
C PHE A 676 29.37 6.70 0.49
N PHE A 677 28.77 6.35 -0.65
CA PHE A 677 27.37 5.98 -0.81
C PHE A 677 27.28 4.65 -1.56
N GLU A 678 26.54 3.70 -0.99
CA GLU A 678 26.39 2.37 -1.56
C GLU A 678 24.92 1.98 -1.62
N ILE A 679 24.46 1.57 -2.81
CA ILE A 679 23.15 0.94 -2.98
C ILE A 679 23.37 -0.54 -3.29
N ARG A 680 22.79 -1.41 -2.47
CA ARG A 680 22.91 -2.86 -2.65
C ARG A 680 21.88 -3.38 -3.63
N MET A 681 22.24 -4.43 -4.36
CA MET A 681 21.28 -5.27 -5.06
C MET A 681 20.45 -6.11 -4.06
N PRO A 682 19.27 -6.65 -4.45
CA PRO A 682 18.52 -7.60 -3.62
C PRO A 682 19.43 -8.76 -3.17
N ALA A 683 19.30 -9.20 -1.92
CA ALA A 683 20.11 -10.27 -1.37
C ALA A 683 19.60 -11.66 -1.81
N GLN A 684 20.50 -12.66 -1.78
CA GLN A 684 20.38 -14.10 -2.15
C GLN A 684 20.87 -14.39 -3.57
N PRO A 685 21.81 -15.35 -3.75
CA PRO A 685 22.88 -15.24 -4.74
C PRO A 685 22.28 -14.96 -6.10
N LEU A 686 22.47 -13.72 -6.56
CA LEU A 686 22.26 -13.36 -7.95
C LEU A 686 23.31 -14.19 -8.70
N GLN A 687 22.92 -15.38 -9.15
CA GLN A 687 23.69 -16.09 -10.15
C GLN A 687 23.49 -15.29 -11.43
N ILE A 688 24.26 -14.22 -11.57
CA ILE A 688 24.44 -13.56 -12.85
C ILE A 688 25.37 -14.51 -13.59
N PRO A 689 24.88 -15.36 -14.53
CA PRO A 689 25.80 -16.07 -15.43
C PRO A 689 26.68 -15.01 -16.11
N GLU A 690 27.86 -15.37 -16.62
CA GLU A 690 28.87 -14.41 -17.13
C GLU A 690 28.31 -13.38 -18.14
N GLN A 691 27.72 -12.29 -17.63
CA GLN A 691 26.95 -11.30 -18.36
C GLN A 691 27.57 -9.92 -18.14
N PHE A 692 27.27 -9.01 -19.05
CA PHE A 692 27.70 -7.62 -18.96
C PHE A 692 26.79 -6.85 -17.99
N LEU A 693 27.41 -6.13 -17.07
CA LEU A 693 26.78 -5.15 -16.20
C LEU A 693 27.15 -3.74 -16.64
N GLY A 694 26.23 -2.81 -16.44
CA GLY A 694 26.42 -1.38 -16.61
C GLY A 694 25.50 -0.60 -15.68
N TYR A 695 25.85 0.65 -15.38
CA TYR A 695 24.97 1.56 -14.63
C TYR A 695 24.73 2.84 -15.39
N ASN A 696 23.62 3.50 -15.08
CA ASN A 696 23.35 4.84 -15.59
C ASN A 696 22.54 5.69 -14.60
N PHE A 697 22.84 6.97 -14.56
CA PHE A 697 22.14 7.99 -13.77
C PHE A 697 22.46 9.37 -14.29
N TYR A 698 21.80 10.40 -13.77
CA TYR A 698 22.22 11.79 -13.96
C TYR A 698 22.79 12.35 -12.68
N ALA A 699 23.86 13.11 -12.80
CA ALA A 699 24.54 13.77 -11.70
C ALA A 699 24.50 15.29 -11.92
N PHE A 700 24.27 16.06 -10.86
CA PHE A 700 24.32 17.51 -10.87
C PHE A 700 25.08 18.03 -9.66
N SER A 701 25.90 19.05 -9.86
CA SER A 701 26.51 19.82 -8.79
C SER A 701 26.44 21.30 -9.14
N LYS A 702 26.19 22.14 -8.14
CA LYS A 702 26.02 23.59 -8.34
C LYS A 702 27.34 24.26 -8.73
N ALA A 703 28.42 23.94 -8.01
CA ALA A 703 29.75 24.51 -8.27
C ALA A 703 30.64 23.59 -9.13
N GLY A 704 30.14 22.40 -9.50
CA GLY A 704 30.95 21.37 -10.13
C GLY A 704 31.75 20.59 -9.09
N THR A 705 31.88 19.29 -9.29
CA THR A 705 32.63 18.38 -8.42
C THR A 705 33.07 17.16 -9.21
N SER A 706 34.14 16.51 -8.75
CA SER A 706 34.52 15.19 -9.20
C SER A 706 34.02 14.13 -8.21
N PHE A 707 33.59 12.98 -8.72
CA PHE A 707 33.26 11.82 -7.90
C PHE A 707 33.66 10.54 -8.62
N ARG A 708 33.85 9.45 -7.88
CA ARG A 708 34.14 8.13 -8.41
C ARG A 708 32.94 7.22 -8.29
N SER A 709 32.68 6.38 -9.28
CA SER A 709 31.61 5.37 -9.18
C SER A 709 32.06 4.03 -9.72
N ARG A 710 31.52 2.94 -9.18
CA ARG A 710 31.83 1.55 -9.59
C ARG A 710 30.74 0.58 -9.18
N ILE A 711 30.70 -0.59 -9.81
CA ILE A 711 29.98 -1.75 -9.29
C ILE A 711 30.99 -2.59 -8.51
N ALA A 712 30.74 -2.82 -7.22
CA ALA A 712 31.57 -3.66 -6.38
C ALA A 712 30.95 -5.05 -6.22
N ALA A 713 31.76 -6.10 -6.36
CA ALA A 713 31.40 -7.47 -6.04
C ALA A 713 31.95 -7.86 -4.65
N ALA A 714 31.31 -8.83 -4.00
CA ALA A 714 31.66 -9.28 -2.65
C ALA A 714 33.10 -9.82 -2.51
N ASN A 715 33.72 -10.27 -3.61
CA ASN A 715 35.10 -10.76 -3.65
C ASN A 715 36.16 -9.64 -3.77
N GLY A 716 35.73 -8.37 -3.77
CA GLY A 716 36.62 -7.22 -3.93
C GLY A 716 36.94 -6.86 -5.38
N GLU A 717 36.37 -7.56 -6.37
CA GLU A 717 36.44 -7.12 -7.78
C GLU A 717 35.53 -5.91 -8.04
N TYR A 718 35.97 -5.04 -8.95
CA TYR A 718 35.23 -3.84 -9.33
C TYR A 718 35.00 -3.81 -10.84
N LEU A 719 33.78 -3.44 -11.24
CA LEU A 719 33.46 -3.09 -12.61
C LEU A 719 33.29 -1.57 -12.71
N HIS A 720 33.75 -1.00 -13.82
CA HIS A 720 33.53 0.41 -14.17
C HIS A 720 33.98 1.39 -13.10
N ASP A 721 35.18 1.19 -12.57
CA ASP A 721 35.75 2.06 -11.55
C ASP A 721 36.31 3.34 -12.18
N VAL A 722 35.45 4.36 -12.30
CA VAL A 722 35.66 5.56 -13.12
C VAL A 722 35.44 6.82 -12.29
N THR A 723 36.31 7.82 -12.50
CA THR A 723 36.13 9.18 -11.97
C THR A 723 35.39 10.04 -12.99
N TRP A 724 34.38 10.77 -12.54
CA TRP A 724 33.52 11.63 -13.32
C TRP A 724 33.62 13.06 -12.81
N ASP A 725 33.61 14.01 -13.74
CA ASP A 725 33.53 15.44 -13.43
C ASP A 725 32.16 15.97 -13.81
N THR A 726 31.55 16.73 -12.90
CA THR A 726 30.31 17.48 -13.18
C THR A 726 30.65 18.92 -13.54
N SER A 727 30.00 19.45 -14.57
CA SER A 727 30.11 20.88 -14.88
C SER A 727 29.22 21.69 -13.92
N PRO A 728 29.68 22.87 -13.46
CA PRO A 728 28.89 23.71 -12.56
C PRO A 728 27.51 24.03 -13.13
N GLY A 729 26.46 23.71 -12.39
CA GLY A 729 25.07 24.02 -12.77
C GLY A 729 24.52 23.20 -13.93
N ALA A 730 25.17 22.10 -14.33
CA ALA A 730 24.71 21.25 -15.42
C ALA A 730 24.46 19.81 -14.98
N TRP A 731 23.39 19.21 -15.51
CA TRP A 731 23.14 17.78 -15.38
C TRP A 731 24.04 17.02 -16.35
N VAL A 732 24.85 16.12 -15.80
CA VAL A 732 25.74 15.24 -16.56
C VAL A 732 25.16 13.82 -16.58
N PRO A 733 24.91 13.23 -17.76
CA PRO A 733 24.54 11.83 -17.86
C PRO A 733 25.77 10.95 -17.57
N ILE A 734 25.62 10.05 -16.60
CA ILE A 734 26.63 9.07 -16.22
C ILE A 734 26.19 7.72 -16.76
N THR A 735 27.06 7.05 -17.50
CA THR A 735 26.74 5.75 -18.11
C THR A 735 28.00 4.92 -18.27
N THR A 736 27.93 3.66 -17.85
CA THR A 736 29.00 2.67 -18.03
C THR A 736 28.44 1.40 -18.67
N ARG A 737 29.26 0.70 -19.45
CA ARG A 737 28.85 -0.44 -20.28
C ARG A 737 29.97 -1.46 -20.41
N GLN A 738 29.61 -2.73 -20.67
CA GLN A 738 30.53 -3.84 -21.02
C GLN A 738 31.43 -4.34 -19.87
N GLY A 739 31.00 -4.18 -18.62
CA GLY A 739 31.70 -4.74 -17.47
C GLY A 739 31.28 -6.18 -17.29
N ARG A 740 32.09 -7.15 -17.72
CA ARG A 740 31.72 -8.57 -17.64
C ARG A 740 31.90 -9.06 -16.20
N ALA A 741 30.80 -9.48 -15.56
CA ALA A 741 30.89 -10.22 -14.31
C ALA A 741 31.44 -11.63 -14.61
N THR A 742 32.49 -12.06 -13.91
CA THR A 742 33.06 -13.40 -14.07
C THR A 742 32.36 -14.39 -13.13
N ALA A 743 32.54 -15.69 -13.36
CA ALA A 743 32.05 -16.72 -12.43
C ALA A 743 32.65 -16.60 -11.02
N ALA A 744 33.76 -15.86 -10.83
CA ALA A 744 34.33 -15.54 -9.53
C ALA A 744 33.54 -14.46 -8.78
N ASN A 745 32.68 -13.70 -9.46
CA ASN A 745 31.88 -12.60 -8.91
C ASN A 745 30.55 -13.06 -8.32
N ARG A 746 30.47 -14.33 -7.89
CA ARG A 746 29.29 -14.89 -7.23
C ARG A 746 29.13 -14.25 -5.86
N GLY A 747 28.02 -13.55 -5.65
CA GLY A 747 27.70 -12.98 -4.34
C GLY A 747 26.94 -11.66 -4.44
N TYR A 748 27.20 -10.78 -3.47
CA TYR A 748 26.58 -9.47 -3.38
C TYR A 748 27.24 -8.49 -4.34
N PHE A 749 26.40 -7.78 -5.08
CA PHE A 749 26.82 -6.63 -5.87
C PHE A 749 26.23 -5.35 -5.30
N SER A 750 26.95 -4.24 -5.44
CA SER A 750 26.45 -2.92 -5.11
C SER A 750 26.97 -1.87 -6.08
N LEU A 751 26.19 -0.80 -6.26
CA LEU A 751 26.67 0.42 -6.89
C LEU A 751 27.25 1.32 -5.81
N GLN A 752 28.52 1.67 -5.94
CA GLN A 752 29.23 2.57 -5.04
C GLN A 752 29.49 3.90 -5.75
N ILE A 753 29.23 5.01 -5.06
CA ILE A 753 29.55 6.38 -5.45
C ILE A 753 30.35 6.99 -4.30
N PHE A 754 31.56 7.46 -4.56
CA PHE A 754 32.49 7.85 -3.51
C PHE A 754 33.50 8.92 -3.97
N ALA A 755 34.38 9.36 -3.07
CA ALA A 755 35.40 10.38 -3.34
C ALA A 755 34.82 11.70 -3.85
N LEU A 756 33.69 12.12 -3.26
CA LEU A 756 33.00 13.35 -3.60
C LEU A 756 33.78 14.56 -3.06
N GLN A 757 34.16 15.50 -3.93
CA GLN A 757 34.92 16.68 -3.54
C GLN A 757 34.00 17.82 -3.11
N ASN A 758 34.02 18.16 -1.80
CA ASN A 758 33.55 19.38 -1.09
C ASN A 758 32.17 19.99 -1.43
N GLU A 759 31.48 19.52 -2.45
CA GLU A 759 30.25 20.07 -3.00
C GLU A 759 29.17 18.98 -3.05
N PRO A 760 27.91 19.29 -2.73
CA PRO A 760 26.83 18.32 -2.82
C PRO A 760 26.63 17.79 -4.25
N LEU A 761 26.36 16.48 -4.34
CA LEU A 761 26.01 15.79 -5.58
C LEU A 761 24.53 15.41 -5.56
N PHE A 762 23.81 15.79 -6.60
CA PHE A 762 22.41 15.42 -6.79
C PHE A 762 22.33 14.31 -7.83
N LEU A 763 21.66 13.21 -7.48
CA LEU A 763 21.51 12.04 -8.34
C LEU A 763 20.05 11.83 -8.72
N VAL A 764 19.80 11.51 -10.00
CA VAL A 764 18.48 11.13 -10.52
C VAL A 764 18.58 9.85 -11.33
N GLY A 765 17.63 8.94 -11.12
CA GLY A 765 17.45 7.76 -11.98
C GLY A 765 18.54 6.70 -11.86
N VAL A 766 19.06 6.48 -10.64
CA VAL A 766 20.15 5.55 -10.33
C VAL A 766 19.75 4.09 -10.59
N GLN A 767 20.46 3.44 -11.52
CA GLN A 767 20.19 2.05 -11.87
C GLN A 767 21.43 1.25 -12.29
N VAL A 768 21.36 -0.08 -12.11
CA VAL A 768 22.29 -1.07 -12.68
C VAL A 768 21.48 -2.06 -13.51
N ASN A 769 21.92 -2.33 -14.74
CA ASN A 769 21.21 -3.16 -15.71
C ASN A 769 22.12 -4.27 -16.27
N LEU A 770 21.48 -5.30 -16.84
CA LEU A 770 22.12 -6.32 -17.68
C LEU A 770 22.19 -5.80 -19.13
N ASP A 771 23.36 -5.92 -19.77
CA ASP A 771 23.62 -5.69 -21.21
C ASP A 771 23.76 -4.23 -21.74
N GLU A 772 24.34 -4.11 -22.95
CA GLU A 772 25.01 -2.96 -23.57
C GLU A 772 24.11 -1.94 -24.30
N THR A 773 22.81 -2.19 -24.42
CA THR A 773 21.99 -1.54 -25.46
C THR A 773 21.01 -0.44 -25.03
N GLN A 774 20.62 -0.23 -23.76
CA GLN A 774 19.52 0.73 -23.47
C GLN A 774 19.60 1.55 -22.15
N PRO A 775 19.32 2.87 -22.19
CA PRO A 775 18.98 3.72 -21.04
C PRO A 775 17.53 3.56 -20.55
N TYR A 776 17.31 3.43 -19.23
CA TYR A 776 16.04 3.47 -18.46
C TYR A 776 14.77 2.93 -19.13
N ALA A 777 14.32 1.79 -18.62
CA ALA A 777 12.93 1.36 -18.60
C ALA A 777 12.10 2.22 -17.60
N ARG A 778 11.05 2.92 -18.04
CA ARG A 778 9.98 3.55 -17.23
C ARG A 778 9.45 2.58 -16.17
N GLN A 779 10.10 2.58 -15.02
CA GLN A 779 9.48 2.23 -13.77
C GLN A 779 8.54 3.38 -13.41
N SER A 780 7.26 3.27 -13.75
CA SER A 780 6.23 3.86 -12.90
C SER A 780 6.27 3.09 -11.57
N THR A 781 7.21 3.47 -10.70
CA THR A 781 7.04 3.30 -9.27
C THR A 781 6.20 4.48 -8.82
N PRO A 782 4.94 4.30 -8.41
CA PRO A 782 4.19 5.36 -7.75
C PRO A 782 4.91 5.68 -6.44
N TYR A 783 5.69 6.75 -6.55
CA TYR A 783 6.34 7.45 -5.49
C TYR A 783 5.29 7.93 -4.49
N ILE A 784 5.48 7.60 -3.22
CA ILE A 784 4.60 7.95 -2.08
C ILE A 784 4.10 9.40 -2.23
N PRO A 785 2.77 9.64 -2.35
CA PRO A 785 2.21 10.98 -2.23
C PRO A 785 2.03 11.24 -0.74
N GLY A 786 3.05 11.78 -0.08
CA GLY A 786 2.93 12.19 1.31
C GLY A 786 4.19 12.92 1.82
N PRO A 787 4.04 14.08 2.47
CA PRO A 787 5.16 14.77 3.10
C PRO A 787 5.70 13.95 4.27
N LEU A 788 7.03 13.86 4.35
CA LEU A 788 7.74 13.38 5.53
C LEU A 788 7.97 14.60 6.44
N ASP A 789 7.30 14.66 7.58
CA ASP A 789 7.54 15.70 8.57
C ASP A 789 8.91 15.48 9.23
N VAL A 790 9.72 16.53 9.25
CA VAL A 790 10.94 16.64 10.05
C VAL A 790 10.65 17.74 11.07
N ASP A 791 10.76 17.41 12.36
CA ASP A 791 10.59 18.36 13.47
C ASP A 791 11.38 19.65 13.25
N GLY A 792 10.69 20.78 13.10
CA GLY A 792 11.30 22.11 13.00
C GLY A 792 10.37 23.19 12.44
N ASP A 793 10.63 24.45 12.82
CA ASP A 793 9.85 25.64 12.43
C ASP A 793 9.59 25.72 10.91
N LEU A 794 8.31 25.82 10.54
CA LEU A 794 7.88 25.98 9.14
C LEU A 794 8.27 27.37 8.61
N LYS A 795 9.27 27.42 7.73
CA LYS A 795 9.62 28.61 6.95
C LYS A 795 8.95 28.54 5.58
N VAL A 796 8.04 29.47 5.30
CA VAL A 796 7.40 29.61 3.97
C VAL A 796 7.92 30.89 3.33
N GLY A 797 8.62 30.77 2.20
CA GLY A 797 9.12 31.89 1.42
C GLY A 797 8.62 31.86 -0.01
N MET A 798 8.18 33.00 -0.52
CA MET A 798 8.18 33.31 -1.96
C MET A 798 9.21 34.40 -2.22
N ALA A 799 9.86 34.33 -3.40
CA ALA A 799 11.01 35.12 -3.81
C ALA A 799 11.12 36.52 -3.16
N GLY A 800 12.08 36.68 -2.24
CA GLY A 800 12.56 37.97 -1.75
C GLY A 800 12.01 38.50 -0.43
N ARG A 801 11.07 37.83 0.27
CA ARG A 801 10.63 38.23 1.63
C ARG A 801 10.34 37.01 2.52
N GLU A 802 10.96 36.95 3.69
CA GLU A 802 10.70 35.93 4.71
C GLU A 802 9.58 36.38 5.66
N ALA A 803 8.64 35.48 5.96
CA ALA A 803 7.73 35.61 7.10
C ALA A 803 7.95 34.41 8.03
N VAL A 804 8.24 34.68 9.30
CA VAL A 804 8.42 33.65 10.33
C VAL A 804 7.14 33.58 11.15
N LEU A 805 6.41 32.48 11.05
CA LEU A 805 5.25 32.20 11.90
C LEU A 805 5.69 31.37 13.11
N ARG A 806 5.64 31.97 14.31
CA ARG A 806 5.84 31.26 15.58
C ARG A 806 4.49 30.91 16.19
N PHE A 807 4.31 29.65 16.58
CA PHE A 807 3.09 29.20 17.25
C PHE A 807 3.29 29.18 18.76
N ASP A 808 2.38 29.80 19.50
CA ASP A 808 2.36 29.75 20.98
C ASP A 808 1.84 28.36 21.45
N PRO A 809 2.39 27.73 22.49
CA PRO A 809 2.06 26.35 22.87
C PRO A 809 0.64 26.11 23.41
N GLY A 810 -0.20 27.15 23.54
CA GLY A 810 -1.45 27.09 24.32
C GLY A 810 -2.79 27.00 23.56
N ALA A 811 -2.84 27.05 22.23
CA ALA A 811 -4.12 27.13 21.50
C ALA A 811 -4.67 25.76 21.05
N SER A 812 -5.94 25.48 21.39
CA SER A 812 -6.61 24.15 21.33
C SER A 812 -7.33 23.81 20.02
N SER A 813 -7.18 24.58 18.95
CA SER A 813 -7.66 24.17 17.62
C SER A 813 -6.79 24.74 16.50
N ARG A 814 -6.27 23.87 15.63
CA ARG A 814 -5.47 24.26 14.46
C ARG A 814 -5.98 23.51 13.23
N GLN A 815 -6.53 24.23 12.25
CA GLN A 815 -6.69 23.73 10.89
C GLN A 815 -6.07 24.73 9.93
N ILE A 816 -5.11 24.26 9.14
CA ILE A 816 -4.60 24.96 7.96
C ILE A 816 -4.95 24.06 6.78
N GLN A 817 -5.84 24.52 5.91
CA GLN A 817 -6.15 23.84 4.67
C GLN A 817 -5.52 24.59 3.50
N PHE A 818 -4.74 23.87 2.71
CA PHE A 818 -4.22 24.35 1.44
C PHE A 818 -5.13 23.86 0.33
N TYR A 819 -5.71 24.79 -0.41
CA TYR A 819 -6.32 24.52 -1.71
C TYR A 819 -5.53 25.29 -2.75
N GLU A 820 -5.13 24.61 -3.83
CA GLU A 820 -4.47 25.12 -5.03
C GLU A 820 -4.24 26.66 -5.04
N GLN A 821 -3.07 27.06 -4.52
CA GLN A 821 -2.55 28.45 -4.50
C GLN A 821 -3.31 29.48 -3.64
N ARG A 822 -4.09 29.07 -2.63
CA ARG A 822 -4.66 29.99 -1.61
C ARG A 822 -4.39 29.50 -0.19
N VAL A 823 -4.06 30.43 0.69
CA VAL A 823 -3.99 30.20 2.14
C VAL A 823 -5.20 30.86 2.78
N LEU A 824 -6.09 30.04 3.36
CA LEU A 824 -7.21 30.52 4.16
C LEU A 824 -6.84 30.35 5.64
N ILE A 825 -6.77 31.46 6.39
CA ILE A 825 -6.59 31.42 7.84
C ILE A 825 -7.94 31.78 8.47
N ALA A 826 -8.59 30.81 9.08
CA ALA A 826 -9.83 31.02 9.82
C ALA A 826 -9.60 30.76 11.32
N GLY A 827 -9.87 31.77 12.15
CA GLY A 827 -9.76 31.69 13.61
C GLY A 827 -9.90 33.07 14.27
N THR A 828 -10.29 33.10 15.54
CA THR A 828 -10.17 34.27 16.42
C THR A 828 -8.73 34.34 16.93
N PHE A 829 -8.01 35.42 16.60
CA PHE A 829 -6.64 35.65 17.05
C PHE A 829 -6.63 36.88 17.95
N GLU A 830 -6.26 36.71 19.22
CA GLU A 830 -6.14 37.85 20.14
C GLU A 830 -4.89 38.70 19.88
N ASN A 831 -3.88 38.19 19.17
CA ASN A 831 -2.66 38.95 18.84
C ASN A 831 -1.96 38.41 17.58
N LEU A 832 -2.34 38.89 16.39
CA LEU A 832 -1.58 38.63 15.16
C LEU A 832 -0.51 39.70 14.98
N ARG A 833 0.78 39.35 15.13
CA ARG A 833 1.91 40.25 14.82
C ARG A 833 2.60 39.82 13.52
N LEU A 834 2.60 40.71 12.53
CA LEU A 834 3.37 40.57 11.30
C LEU A 834 4.58 41.52 11.38
N ASN A 835 5.79 40.97 11.52
CA ASN A 835 7.02 41.74 11.43
C ASN A 835 7.49 41.74 9.98
N ALA A 836 7.40 42.89 9.31
CA ALA A 836 8.12 43.13 8.06
C ALA A 836 9.50 43.71 8.39
N GLY A 837 10.57 43.08 7.90
CA GLY A 837 11.93 43.60 8.02
C GLY A 837 12.09 44.93 7.28
N THR A 838 12.63 45.90 8.01
CA THR A 838 13.30 47.16 7.59
C THR A 838 12.76 47.85 6.33
N ASP A 839 11.60 48.50 6.46
CA ASP A 839 11.39 49.93 6.18
C ASP A 839 9.88 50.24 6.27
N GLY A 840 9.48 50.90 7.37
CA GLY A 840 8.11 51.39 7.59
C GLY A 840 7.28 50.57 8.60
N ARG A 841 7.21 51.03 9.85
CA ARG A 841 6.23 50.56 10.85
C ARG A 841 4.83 51.00 10.43
N THR A 842 3.89 50.06 10.33
CA THR A 842 2.45 50.35 10.39
C THR A 842 1.90 49.71 11.65
N GLU A 843 1.63 50.50 12.68
CA GLU A 843 0.96 50.05 13.91
C GLU A 843 -0.56 50.22 13.72
N PHE A 844 -1.32 49.13 13.85
CA PHE A 844 -2.77 49.22 14.07
C PHE A 844 -3.01 49.21 15.57
N GLY A 845 -3.24 50.40 16.14
CA GLY A 845 -3.61 50.54 17.54
C GLY A 845 -4.98 49.95 17.82
N SER A 846 -5.08 49.18 18.91
CA SER A 846 -6.33 48.73 19.50
C SER A 846 -7.03 49.93 20.16
N GLY A 847 -8.06 50.45 19.51
CA GLY A 847 -9.07 51.26 20.19
C GLY A 847 -10.08 50.31 20.83
N ASP A 848 -10.11 50.30 22.16
CA ASP A 848 -11.21 49.75 22.95
C ASP A 848 -12.50 50.47 22.54
N ASP A 849 -13.46 49.72 21.98
CA ASP A 849 -14.88 50.04 22.12
C ASP A 849 -15.72 48.78 21.85
N GLY A 850 -16.42 48.35 22.90
CA GLY A 850 -17.34 47.23 22.87
C GLY A 850 -18.50 47.46 21.91
N GLY A 851 -18.72 46.52 21.00
CA GLY A 851 -19.86 46.56 20.10
C GLY A 851 -19.98 45.29 19.26
N LEU A 852 -20.87 44.39 19.69
CA LEU A 852 -21.39 43.28 18.92
C LEU A 852 -21.89 43.75 17.54
N TRP A 853 -21.17 43.40 16.47
CA TRP A 853 -21.72 43.38 15.11
C TRP A 853 -21.23 42.15 14.35
N GLY A 854 -22.16 41.24 14.09
CA GLY A 854 -21.97 40.10 13.22
C GLY A 854 -21.85 40.53 11.76
N ALA A 855 -20.76 40.11 11.12
CA ALA A 855 -20.68 39.72 9.71
C ALA A 855 -19.21 39.37 9.44
N ALA A 856 -18.94 38.14 9.01
CA ALA A 856 -17.63 37.78 8.48
C ALA A 856 -17.30 38.71 7.31
N LYS A 857 -16.32 39.61 7.48
CA LYS A 857 -15.75 40.33 6.33
C LYS A 857 -14.94 39.33 5.51
N LYS A 858 -15.55 38.85 4.43
CA LYS A 858 -14.85 38.21 3.32
C LYS A 858 -13.86 39.22 2.72
N ALA A 859 -12.57 38.96 2.86
CA ALA A 859 -11.59 39.48 1.91
C ALA A 859 -11.64 38.58 0.67
N GLU A 860 -12.49 38.91 -0.30
CA GLU A 860 -12.51 38.23 -1.59
C GLU A 860 -11.30 38.64 -2.43
N PHE A 861 -10.30 37.76 -2.54
CA PHE A 861 -9.36 37.81 -3.66
C PHE A 861 -10.04 37.21 -4.89
N ALA A 862 -10.70 38.08 -5.66
CA ALA A 862 -11.30 37.74 -6.95
C ALA A 862 -10.20 37.52 -8.00
N TYR A 863 -9.87 36.26 -8.30
CA TYR A 863 -9.13 35.90 -9.51
C TYR A 863 -10.11 35.78 -10.68
N GLY A 864 -10.23 36.87 -11.41
CA GLY A 864 -11.04 37.00 -12.62
C GLY A 864 -10.94 38.41 -13.21
N LYS A 865 -9.82 39.10 -13.00
CA LYS A 865 -9.45 40.35 -13.67
C LYS A 865 -7.94 40.38 -13.73
N TYR A 866 -7.38 40.27 -14.93
CA TYR A 866 -6.01 40.66 -15.20
C TYR A 866 -5.92 42.17 -14.91
N ARG A 867 -5.46 42.57 -13.72
CA ARG A 867 -4.95 43.92 -13.49
C ARG A 867 -3.49 43.91 -13.88
N VAL A 868 -3.19 44.44 -15.06
CA VAL A 868 -1.88 45.02 -15.32
C VAL A 868 -1.85 46.36 -14.60
N GLY A 869 -0.91 46.51 -13.67
CA GLY A 869 -0.45 47.81 -13.17
C GLY A 869 -0.78 48.10 -11.70
N ASP A 870 0.24 47.96 -10.85
CA ASP A 870 0.73 49.14 -10.13
C ASP A 870 2.19 49.39 -10.55
N ILE A 871 2.35 49.73 -11.82
CA ILE A 871 3.50 50.44 -12.36
C ILE A 871 2.87 51.60 -13.11
N SER A 872 2.94 52.80 -12.54
CA SER A 872 2.26 54.01 -13.01
C SER A 872 2.66 54.51 -14.42
N THR A 873 3.43 53.72 -15.18
CA THR A 873 3.91 54.05 -16.53
C THR A 873 3.93 52.85 -17.51
N GLY A 874 3.29 51.73 -17.18
CA GLY A 874 3.29 50.52 -18.03
C GLY A 874 2.18 50.47 -19.10
N PRO A 875 2.29 49.59 -20.12
CA PRO A 875 1.23 49.35 -21.09
C PRO A 875 -0.12 49.00 -20.45
N THR A 876 -1.21 49.57 -20.96
CA THR A 876 -2.58 49.38 -20.44
C THR A 876 -3.46 48.60 -21.43
N TRP A 877 -4.54 48.00 -20.92
CA TRP A 877 -5.54 47.31 -21.73
C TRP A 877 -6.91 47.96 -21.54
N MET A 878 -7.55 48.37 -22.63
CA MET A 878 -8.75 49.20 -22.62
C MET A 878 -9.80 48.70 -23.63
N THR A 879 -11.06 49.09 -23.44
CA THR A 879 -12.16 48.80 -24.38
C THR A 879 -13.11 49.99 -24.50
N GLY A 880 -13.78 50.14 -25.65
CA GLY A 880 -14.79 51.19 -25.84
C GLY A 880 -15.29 51.30 -27.29
N ALA A 881 -16.29 52.18 -27.51
CA ALA A 881 -16.79 52.50 -28.84
C ALA A 881 -15.95 53.60 -29.51
N GLY A 882 -15.72 53.51 -30.82
CA GLY A 882 -14.88 54.44 -31.58
C GLY A 882 -13.38 54.16 -31.47
N ALA A 883 -12.59 54.77 -32.36
CA ALA A 883 -11.13 54.61 -32.36
C ALA A 883 -10.50 55.22 -31.08
N PRO A 884 -9.49 54.57 -30.49
CA PRO A 884 -8.87 55.06 -29.25
C PRO A 884 -8.13 56.38 -29.48
N THR A 885 -8.29 57.33 -28.55
CA THR A 885 -7.67 58.66 -28.60
C THR A 885 -6.85 59.01 -27.35
N SER A 886 -6.92 58.20 -26.28
CA SER A 886 -6.19 58.48 -25.02
C SER A 886 -4.68 58.33 -25.21
N PRO A 887 -3.82 59.07 -24.46
CA PRO A 887 -2.36 59.07 -24.55
C PRO A 887 -1.63 57.99 -23.69
N GLU A 888 -2.06 56.72 -23.77
CA GLU A 888 -1.38 55.59 -23.10
C GLU A 888 0.09 55.36 -23.51
N PRO A 889 0.88 54.61 -22.72
CA PRO A 889 2.22 54.15 -23.09
C PRO A 889 2.24 53.23 -24.32
N ASN A 890 3.38 53.18 -25.02
CA ASN A 890 3.59 52.20 -26.10
C ASN A 890 3.49 50.76 -25.58
N GLY A 891 2.86 49.89 -26.36
CA GLY A 891 2.52 48.51 -26.01
C GLY A 891 1.09 48.36 -25.47
N SER A 892 0.39 49.46 -25.17
CA SER A 892 -1.01 49.40 -24.73
C SER A 892 -1.89 48.88 -25.85
N MET A 893 -2.97 48.18 -25.51
CA MET A 893 -3.91 47.65 -26.50
C MET A 893 -5.35 48.07 -26.19
N TYR A 894 -6.14 48.26 -27.25
CA TYR A 894 -7.51 48.72 -27.17
C TYR A 894 -8.43 47.86 -28.04
N LEU A 895 -9.53 47.38 -27.47
CA LEU A 895 -10.55 46.61 -28.19
C LEU A 895 -11.77 47.50 -28.46
N ARG A 896 -12.07 47.76 -29.73
CA ARG A 896 -13.30 48.43 -30.14
C ARG A 896 -14.48 47.50 -30.02
N THR A 897 -15.50 47.94 -29.29
CA THR A 897 -16.77 47.20 -29.19
C THR A 897 -17.66 47.38 -30.42
N ASP A 898 -17.34 48.35 -31.27
CA ASP A 898 -18.06 48.71 -32.51
C ASP A 898 -17.18 48.57 -33.77
N GLY A 899 -16.06 47.84 -33.67
CA GLY A 899 -15.12 47.63 -34.78
C GLY A 899 -15.53 46.50 -35.72
N ASP A 900 -15.11 46.58 -36.98
CA ASP A 900 -15.16 45.49 -37.94
C ASP A 900 -13.86 44.65 -37.91
N MET A 901 -13.76 43.62 -38.75
CA MET A 901 -12.60 42.71 -38.80
C MET A 901 -11.22 43.39 -38.94
N ASN A 902 -11.16 44.65 -39.42
CA ASN A 902 -9.92 45.40 -39.62
C ASN A 902 -9.73 46.53 -38.60
N THR A 903 -10.71 46.75 -37.72
CA THR A 903 -10.74 47.87 -36.78
C THR A 903 -11.13 47.45 -35.37
N THR A 904 -11.36 46.17 -35.09
CA THR A 904 -11.71 45.68 -33.75
C THR A 904 -10.55 45.80 -32.75
N PHE A 905 -9.30 45.71 -33.18
CA PHE A 905 -8.15 45.65 -32.27
C PHE A 905 -7.08 46.67 -32.63
N TYR A 906 -6.63 47.48 -31.67
CA TYR A 906 -5.54 48.44 -31.83
C TYR A 906 -4.41 48.14 -30.84
N VAL A 907 -3.18 48.40 -31.27
CA VAL A 907 -2.00 48.44 -30.40
C VAL A 907 -1.35 49.81 -30.53
N ARG A 908 -0.88 50.37 -29.43
CA ARG A 908 -0.16 51.63 -29.43
C ARG A 908 1.32 51.41 -29.69
N VAL A 909 1.83 51.95 -30.79
CA VAL A 909 3.24 51.82 -31.18
C VAL A 909 3.73 53.18 -31.67
N GLY A 910 4.88 53.64 -31.18
CA GLY A 910 5.46 54.93 -31.60
C GLY A 910 4.60 56.15 -31.25
N GLY A 911 3.77 56.08 -30.20
CA GLY A 911 2.90 57.17 -29.75
C GLY A 911 1.54 57.24 -30.46
N ALA A 912 1.28 56.39 -31.46
CA ALA A 912 0.02 56.34 -32.21
C ALA A 912 -0.69 54.99 -32.04
N TRP A 913 -2.03 55.01 -32.14
CA TRP A 913 -2.84 53.79 -32.19
C TRP A 913 -2.86 53.23 -33.61
N VAL A 914 -2.43 51.99 -33.76
CA VAL A 914 -2.40 51.28 -35.05
C VAL A 914 -3.38 50.13 -35.00
N ALA A 915 -4.33 50.09 -35.94
CA ALA A 915 -5.26 48.98 -36.08
C ALA A 915 -4.51 47.73 -36.53
N PHE A 916 -4.71 46.62 -35.82
CA PHE A 916 -4.17 45.33 -36.20
C PHE A 916 -5.01 44.77 -37.35
N LYS A 917 -4.45 44.75 -38.56
CA LYS A 917 -5.10 44.14 -39.72
C LYS A 917 -4.66 42.68 -39.81
N PRO A 918 -5.58 41.70 -39.83
CA PRO A 918 -5.22 40.32 -40.11
C PRO A 918 -4.57 40.26 -41.50
N VAL A 919 -3.47 39.50 -41.61
CA VAL A 919 -2.82 39.25 -42.90
C VAL A 919 -3.77 38.38 -43.71
N THR A 920 -4.33 38.95 -44.78
CA THR A 920 -5.15 38.22 -45.77
C THR A 920 -4.29 37.45 -46.75
#